data_AF-A0A8T7KJ96-F1
#
_entry.id   AF-A0A8T7KJ96-F1
#
_cell.length_a   1.000
_cell.length_b   1.000
_cell.length_c   1.000
_cell.angle_alpha   90.00
_cell.angle_beta   90.00
_cell.angle_gamma   90.00
#
_symmetry.space_group_name_H-M   'P 1'
#
loop_
_entity.id
_entity.type
_entity.pdbx_description
1 polymer ?
#
loop_
_entity_poly.entity_id
_entity_poly.type
_entity_poly.pdbx_seq_one_letter_code
_entity_poly.pdbx_strand_id
1 'polypeptide(L)'
;MSDAVNKSGPGGRHLPAVGQRAPWLRPLLAALFELVWCGGLAPVLVVLAFVLSGLAYQAPVAGRESLAASPTPLRLGGVYRPEAATHGFQRWTTGQARIVLPGVGPGPQIVQLRLFGGAEPGAGRSLRIAIPGRTLVEAELHPHWQELRLALPAGAADRASGDLTLLIATETFVLPPDERALGVSLAWIEVRPAGKVWALPPLEPAVELALVLLLSLWALRLIGLPSRVAALPTLFLLAFFSGLLAGWPGGALSLRMQAALGLPLLLQVLPLSLLLALALRILVLRNAPRPTGLAAPTMLRLAVLLIFTLRLAGTLHPQFMVIDQGLRANQLLMIAAGQEQQVRERLEQQFEWGTREPVPYSLLTYYLLLPLTAIWPARGELIAAVKMVTALLEATLPLLMLTLLRGGPQRLAGAAWGGLVYAALPVGYLFFHDGSFPTTIGIWLTMLALVGVQWLVAPWLTPGATRAAGGPLVAPGSPATQGQRRTGRQWLVRSGLATLALALATGAYVTHVAFVPFVGATLASSLALLGGAAGRRASRPVLLSVLLGLLLAWVFVYGSYTLTLVQRTIPSYLGLIASEGSVGRDTEAFFGTPINSFSQHLAAHFRVWPVLLAGAALVALVSNWRTRFVTHLGLAYAALFVATSLAERWFGLWNKHMVFVAPVVALLAGIGLAWLWRRGWGGRLVSVTLLALLFWESLIAWGNRVLWYIIPPSAL
;
A
#
# COMPACT_ATOMS: atom_id res chain seq x y z
N MET A 1 -54.82 49.69 -59.30
CA MET A 1 -56.14 50.00 -58.74
C MET A 1 -56.73 48.72 -58.18
N SER A 2 -57.15 48.81 -56.91
CA SER A 2 -58.06 47.94 -56.12
C SER A 2 -57.72 46.44 -56.03
N ASP A 3 -57.31 45.95 -54.85
CA ASP A 3 -58.17 45.45 -53.74
C ASP A 3 -58.78 44.07 -54.09
N ALA A 4 -58.87 43.05 -53.23
CA ALA A 4 -58.80 42.96 -51.78
C ALA A 4 -58.88 41.48 -51.35
N VAL A 5 -58.35 41.15 -50.15
CA VAL A 5 -58.98 40.27 -49.10
C VAL A 5 -59.01 38.74 -49.41
N ASN A 6 -58.58 37.77 -48.57
CA ASN A 6 -58.76 37.63 -47.12
C ASN A 6 -57.97 36.44 -46.46
N LYS A 7 -57.88 36.50 -45.13
CA LYS A 7 -57.82 35.40 -44.12
C LYS A 7 -56.50 34.67 -43.82
N SER A 8 -55.75 35.29 -42.92
CA SER A 8 -54.92 34.67 -41.89
C SER A 8 -55.78 33.92 -40.84
N GLY A 9 -55.52 32.62 -40.67
CA GLY A 9 -55.96 31.83 -39.52
C GLY A 9 -54.87 31.72 -38.45
N PRO A 10 -55.20 31.70 -37.15
CA PRO A 10 -54.21 31.66 -36.08
C PRO A 10 -53.54 30.28 -36.04
N GLY A 11 -52.24 30.25 -36.32
CA GLY A 11 -51.40 29.06 -36.19
C GLY A 11 -51.44 28.53 -34.77
N GLY A 12 -52.05 27.35 -34.60
CA GLY A 12 -52.00 26.59 -33.37
C GLY A 12 -50.55 26.38 -32.96
N ARG A 13 -50.18 26.88 -31.78
CA ARG A 13 -48.94 26.49 -31.10
C ARG A 13 -49.07 25.00 -30.78
N HIS A 14 -48.51 24.15 -31.63
CA HIS A 14 -48.21 22.77 -31.27
C HIS A 14 -47.27 22.80 -30.06
N LEU A 15 -47.83 22.58 -28.87
CA LEU A 15 -47.05 22.22 -27.70
C LEU A 15 -46.21 21.00 -28.09
N PRO A 16 -44.86 21.04 -28.00
CA PRO A 16 -44.05 19.89 -28.30
C PRO A 16 -44.49 18.75 -27.38
N ALA A 17 -44.88 17.63 -27.97
CA ALA A 17 -45.31 16.45 -27.23
C ALA A 17 -44.26 16.11 -26.17
N VAL A 18 -44.66 16.20 -24.89
CA VAL A 18 -43.86 15.97 -23.66
C VAL A 18 -43.43 14.49 -23.52
N GLY A 19 -43.39 13.72 -24.61
CA GLY A 19 -43.19 12.27 -24.63
C GLY A 19 -41.84 11.77 -25.14
N GLN A 20 -40.92 12.63 -25.60
CA GLN A 20 -39.57 12.19 -26.00
C GLN A 20 -38.67 12.04 -24.76
N ARG A 21 -38.88 10.96 -23.99
CA ARG A 21 -37.93 10.53 -22.97
C ARG A 21 -36.55 10.37 -23.62
N ALA A 22 -35.55 11.02 -23.05
CA ALA A 22 -34.23 11.14 -23.66
C ALA A 22 -33.65 9.74 -23.99
N PRO A 23 -33.28 9.45 -25.26
CA PRO A 23 -32.92 8.11 -25.71
C PRO A 23 -31.68 7.52 -25.00
N TRP A 24 -30.90 8.36 -24.31
CA TRP A 24 -29.75 7.96 -23.51
C TRP A 24 -30.12 7.44 -22.10
N LEU A 25 -31.32 7.70 -21.59
CA LEU A 25 -31.74 7.28 -20.24
C LEU A 25 -31.95 5.76 -20.14
N ARG A 26 -32.57 5.13 -21.13
CA ARG A 26 -32.82 3.67 -21.13
C ARG A 26 -31.53 2.82 -21.07
N PRO A 27 -30.52 3.03 -21.93
CA PRO A 27 -29.27 2.26 -21.87
C PRO A 27 -28.47 2.54 -20.60
N LEU A 28 -28.54 3.77 -20.07
CA LEU A 28 -27.92 4.11 -18.79
C LEU A 28 -28.59 3.35 -17.62
N LEU A 29 -29.92 3.38 -17.53
CA LEU A 29 -30.68 2.67 -16.51
C LEU A 29 -30.47 1.15 -16.61
N ALA A 30 -30.44 0.59 -17.81
CA ALA A 30 -30.13 -0.83 -18.02
C ALA A 30 -28.70 -1.17 -17.57
N ALA A 31 -27.71 -0.32 -17.88
CA ALA A 31 -26.33 -0.51 -17.44
C ALA A 31 -26.17 -0.38 -15.92
N LEU A 32 -26.90 0.54 -15.28
CA LEU A 32 -26.96 0.69 -13.83
C LEU A 32 -27.64 -0.52 -13.18
N PHE A 33 -28.77 -0.96 -13.71
CA PHE A 33 -29.46 -2.15 -13.23
C PHE A 33 -28.59 -3.39 -13.35
N GLU A 34 -27.94 -3.63 -14.49
CA GLU A 34 -26.99 -4.73 -14.68
C GLU A 34 -25.77 -4.65 -13.75
N LEU A 35 -25.32 -3.44 -13.42
CA LEU A 35 -24.25 -3.24 -12.45
C LEU A 35 -24.70 -3.57 -11.03
N VAL A 36 -25.90 -3.13 -10.62
CA VAL A 36 -26.44 -3.35 -9.28
C VAL A 36 -26.85 -4.82 -9.09
N TRP A 37 -27.60 -5.38 -10.04
CA TRP A 37 -28.15 -6.73 -10.00
C TRP A 37 -27.09 -7.81 -10.26
N CYS A 38 -26.11 -7.53 -11.13
CA CYS A 38 -25.05 -8.47 -11.50
C CYS A 38 -25.56 -9.85 -11.97
N GLY A 39 -26.72 -9.91 -12.61
CA GLY A 39 -27.36 -11.16 -13.02
C GLY A 39 -27.91 -11.99 -11.85
N GLY A 40 -28.32 -11.35 -10.76
CA GLY A 40 -28.90 -12.00 -9.57
C GLY A 40 -27.87 -12.44 -8.52
N LEU A 41 -26.56 -12.27 -8.79
CA LEU A 41 -25.51 -12.63 -7.85
C LEU A 41 -25.51 -11.77 -6.59
N ALA A 42 -25.80 -10.46 -6.72
CA ALA A 42 -25.81 -9.52 -5.61
C ALA A 42 -26.77 -9.94 -4.48
N PRO A 43 -28.08 -10.19 -4.72
CA PRO A 43 -28.97 -10.64 -3.64
C PRO A 43 -28.59 -12.01 -3.07
N VAL A 44 -28.06 -12.92 -3.88
CA VAL A 44 -27.58 -14.22 -3.40
C VAL A 44 -26.43 -14.06 -2.42
N LEU A 45 -25.45 -13.20 -2.72
CA LEU A 45 -24.33 -12.92 -1.81
C LEU A 45 -24.81 -12.32 -0.49
N VAL A 46 -25.81 -11.43 -0.51
CA VAL A 46 -26.41 -10.88 0.71
C VAL A 46 -27.02 -12.00 1.54
N VAL A 47 -27.92 -12.81 0.97
CA VAL A 47 -28.56 -13.92 1.71
C VAL A 47 -27.52 -14.89 2.27
N LEU A 48 -26.52 -15.27 1.48
CA LEU A 48 -25.45 -16.15 1.93
C LEU A 48 -24.60 -15.53 3.05
N ALA A 49 -24.33 -14.22 3.01
CA ALA A 49 -23.61 -13.53 4.08
C ALA A 49 -24.37 -13.63 5.42
N PHE A 50 -25.68 -13.40 5.42
CA PHE A 50 -26.50 -13.54 6.62
C PHE A 50 -26.55 -14.99 7.14
N VAL A 51 -26.77 -15.95 6.24
CA VAL A 51 -26.83 -17.38 6.61
C VAL A 51 -25.48 -17.85 7.17
N LEU A 52 -24.38 -17.58 6.47
CA LEU A 52 -23.06 -18.04 6.87
C LEU A 52 -22.53 -17.31 8.11
N SER A 53 -22.83 -16.02 8.30
CA SER A 53 -22.56 -15.34 9.58
C SER A 53 -23.38 -15.95 10.71
N GLY A 54 -24.66 -16.25 10.47
CA GLY A 54 -25.52 -17.00 11.40
C GLY A 54 -24.91 -18.31 11.87
N LEU A 55 -24.46 -19.13 10.92
CA LEU A 55 -23.80 -20.40 11.20
C LEU A 55 -22.44 -20.22 11.89
N ALA A 56 -21.65 -19.23 11.47
CA ALA A 56 -20.33 -18.95 12.03
C ALA A 56 -20.40 -18.59 13.52
N TYR A 57 -21.40 -17.82 13.94
CA TYR A 57 -21.60 -17.48 15.36
C TYR A 57 -22.13 -18.64 16.22
N GLN A 58 -22.60 -19.74 15.61
CA GLN A 58 -22.90 -20.97 16.36
C GLN A 58 -21.63 -21.76 16.69
N ALA A 59 -20.51 -21.51 15.99
CA ALA A 59 -19.25 -22.16 16.30
C ALA A 59 -18.71 -21.66 17.65
N PRO A 60 -18.39 -22.56 18.61
CA PRO A 60 -17.75 -22.16 19.84
C PRO A 60 -16.34 -21.64 19.54
N VAL A 61 -15.99 -20.49 20.12
CA VAL A 61 -14.62 -19.98 20.06
C VAL A 61 -14.05 -19.85 21.46
N ALA A 62 -12.76 -20.15 21.57
CA ALA A 62 -11.99 -19.95 22.76
C ALA A 62 -10.64 -19.34 22.40
N GLY A 63 -10.04 -18.63 23.34
CA GLY A 63 -8.71 -18.09 23.13
C GLY A 63 -8.29 -17.21 24.29
N ARG A 64 -6.96 -17.08 24.40
CA ARG A 64 -6.30 -16.25 25.40
C ARG A 64 -5.54 -15.16 24.69
N GLU A 65 -5.78 -13.94 25.11
CA GLU A 65 -5.21 -12.73 24.55
C GLU A 65 -4.38 -12.00 25.60
N SER A 66 -3.19 -11.58 25.20
CA SER A 66 -2.34 -10.77 26.06
C SER A 66 -2.85 -9.34 26.10
N LEU A 67 -3.06 -8.82 27.31
CA LEU A 67 -3.42 -7.41 27.54
C LEU A 67 -2.17 -6.51 27.49
N ALA A 68 -1.00 -7.11 27.62
CA ALA A 68 0.29 -6.45 27.49
C ALA A 68 0.82 -6.44 26.05
N ALA A 69 0.18 -7.14 25.10
CA ALA A 69 0.57 -7.09 23.69
C ALA A 69 0.38 -5.68 23.10
N SER A 70 1.30 -5.31 22.22
CA SER A 70 1.20 -4.12 21.37
C SER A 70 1.78 -4.48 20.00
N PRO A 71 0.95 -4.58 18.94
CA PRO A 71 -0.47 -4.29 18.92
C PRO A 71 -1.31 -5.38 19.59
N THR A 72 -2.54 -5.06 19.97
CA THR A 72 -3.52 -6.01 20.52
C THR A 72 -4.84 -5.89 19.74
N PRO A 73 -5.56 -7.00 19.47
CA PRO A 73 -6.88 -6.93 18.85
C PRO A 73 -7.94 -6.35 19.81
N LEU A 74 -7.61 -6.19 21.09
CA LEU A 74 -8.49 -5.63 22.11
C LEU A 74 -8.53 -4.09 22.00
N ARG A 75 -9.71 -3.49 22.15
CA ARG A 75 -9.81 -2.03 22.30
C ARG A 75 -9.75 -1.70 23.79
N LEU A 76 -8.68 -1.03 24.20
CA LEU A 76 -8.42 -0.69 25.59
C LEU A 76 -8.63 0.81 25.82
N GLY A 77 -9.33 1.18 26.88
CA GLY A 77 -9.46 2.54 27.38
C GLY A 77 -9.12 2.60 28.87
N GLY A 78 -8.54 3.71 29.34
CA GLY A 78 -8.14 3.83 30.75
C GLY A 78 -6.99 2.91 31.16
N VAL A 79 -6.04 2.69 30.25
CA VAL A 79 -4.85 1.85 30.50
C VAL A 79 -3.58 2.59 30.12
N TYR A 80 -2.49 2.30 30.82
CA TYR A 80 -1.16 2.79 30.49
C TYR A 80 -0.53 1.97 29.36
N ARG A 81 0.69 2.35 28.93
CA ARG A 81 1.47 1.59 27.95
C ARG A 81 1.94 0.26 28.58
N PRO A 82 2.16 -0.80 27.77
CA PRO A 82 2.79 -2.01 28.25
C PRO A 82 4.19 -1.73 28.80
N GLU A 83 4.58 -2.48 29.82
CA GLU A 83 5.89 -2.41 30.44
C GLU A 83 6.39 -3.82 30.78
N ALA A 84 7.72 -3.97 30.87
CA ALA A 84 8.33 -5.21 31.32
C ALA A 84 8.14 -5.38 32.83
N ALA A 85 7.88 -6.61 33.27
CA ALA A 85 7.76 -7.02 34.65
C ALA A 85 8.46 -8.37 34.88
N THR A 86 8.58 -8.77 36.14
CA THR A 86 9.26 -10.02 36.57
C THR A 86 8.68 -11.29 35.95
N HIS A 87 7.43 -11.25 35.48
CA HIS A 87 6.73 -12.39 34.89
C HIS A 87 6.30 -12.15 33.43
N GLY A 88 7.06 -11.32 32.71
CA GLY A 88 6.78 -10.97 31.32
C GLY A 88 6.25 -9.54 31.20
N PHE A 89 5.52 -9.24 30.13
CA PHE A 89 4.95 -7.91 29.95
C PHE A 89 3.63 -7.77 30.69
N GLN A 90 3.39 -6.59 31.24
CA GLN A 90 2.14 -6.24 31.91
C GLN A 90 1.62 -4.88 31.45
N ARG A 91 0.36 -4.58 31.78
CA ARG A 91 -0.23 -3.27 31.52
C ARG A 91 -1.09 -2.83 32.71
N TRP A 92 -0.75 -1.69 33.30
CA TRP A 92 -1.55 -1.08 34.36
C TRP A 92 -2.80 -0.40 33.82
N THR A 93 -3.91 -0.54 34.54
CA THR A 93 -5.10 0.30 34.38
C THR A 93 -4.92 1.61 35.15
N THR A 94 -5.73 2.63 34.83
CA THR A 94 -6.05 3.70 35.78
C THR A 94 -7.09 3.18 36.79
N GLY A 95 -7.72 4.06 37.58
CA GLY A 95 -8.84 3.69 38.45
C GLY A 95 -10.10 3.21 37.69
N GLN A 96 -10.19 3.50 36.40
CA GLN A 96 -11.27 3.01 35.53
C GLN A 96 -10.71 2.56 34.18
N ALA A 97 -10.94 1.31 33.82
CA ALA A 97 -10.56 0.77 32.52
C ALA A 97 -11.73 0.14 31.79
N ARG A 98 -11.65 0.19 30.46
CA ARG A 98 -12.56 -0.46 29.53
C ARG A 98 -11.77 -1.43 28.66
N ILE A 99 -12.17 -2.68 28.64
CA ILE A 99 -11.62 -3.72 27.76
C ILE A 99 -12.74 -4.18 26.82
N VAL A 100 -12.57 -3.98 25.52
CA VAL A 100 -13.53 -4.47 24.51
C VAL A 100 -12.88 -5.62 23.74
N LEU A 101 -13.55 -6.76 23.72
CA LEU A 101 -13.21 -7.94 22.92
C LEU A 101 -14.13 -7.96 21.69
N PRO A 102 -13.61 -7.69 20.48
CA PRO A 102 -14.45 -7.57 19.29
C PRO A 102 -15.13 -8.88 18.90
N GLY A 103 -16.42 -8.83 18.62
CA GLY A 103 -17.16 -9.92 17.98
C GLY A 103 -17.18 -11.25 18.73
N VAL A 104 -16.99 -11.32 20.06
CA VAL A 104 -17.07 -12.57 20.86
C VAL A 104 -18.33 -13.37 20.55
N GLY A 105 -19.46 -12.67 20.42
CA GLY A 105 -20.77 -13.23 20.10
C GLY A 105 -21.71 -13.36 21.32
N PRO A 106 -23.01 -13.57 21.08
CA PRO A 106 -24.06 -13.46 22.10
C PRO A 106 -24.25 -14.68 23.00
N GLY A 107 -23.54 -15.79 22.75
CA GLY A 107 -23.63 -17.01 23.56
C GLY A 107 -23.09 -16.84 24.99
N PRO A 108 -23.42 -17.75 25.92
CA PRO A 108 -22.88 -17.71 27.28
C PRO A 108 -21.38 -18.04 27.29
N GLN A 109 -20.60 -17.34 28.11
CA GLN A 109 -19.13 -17.41 28.14
C GLN A 109 -18.60 -17.52 29.56
N ILE A 110 -17.41 -18.11 29.70
CA ILE A 110 -16.56 -17.98 30.88
C ILE A 110 -15.40 -17.08 30.49
N VAL A 111 -15.25 -15.98 31.21
CA VAL A 111 -14.10 -15.07 31.06
C VAL A 111 -13.16 -15.28 32.23
N GLN A 112 -11.89 -15.55 31.93
CA GLN A 112 -10.84 -15.61 32.93
C GLN A 112 -9.90 -14.42 32.75
N LEU A 113 -9.63 -13.72 33.85
CA LEU A 113 -8.76 -12.55 33.88
C LEU A 113 -7.63 -12.81 34.86
N ARG A 114 -6.38 -12.62 34.42
CA ARG A 114 -5.23 -12.62 35.34
C ARG A 114 -4.77 -11.19 35.60
N LEU A 115 -4.82 -10.80 36.87
CA LEU A 115 -4.51 -9.46 37.32
C LEU A 115 -3.69 -9.44 38.61
N PHE A 116 -3.06 -8.31 38.88
CA PHE A 116 -2.24 -8.05 40.06
C PHE A 116 -2.67 -6.73 40.71
N GLY A 117 -2.95 -6.78 42.02
CA GLY A 117 -3.41 -5.62 42.79
C GLY A 117 -2.31 -4.60 43.07
N GLY A 118 -1.07 -5.04 43.31
CA GLY A 118 0.11 -4.19 43.45
C GLY A 118 0.26 -3.37 44.74
N ALA A 119 -0.73 -3.35 45.62
CA ALA A 119 -0.64 -2.70 46.93
C ALA A 119 -0.10 -3.66 48.01
N GLU A 120 0.34 -3.11 49.15
CA GLU A 120 0.71 -3.91 50.31
C GLU A 120 -0.47 -4.75 50.83
N PRO A 121 -0.21 -5.95 51.40
CA PRO A 121 -1.26 -6.75 52.04
C PRO A 121 -2.04 -5.92 53.08
N GLY A 122 -3.37 -5.97 53.03
CA GLY A 122 -4.24 -5.28 54.00
C GLY A 122 -4.67 -3.86 53.60
N ALA A 123 -4.34 -3.38 52.40
CA ALA A 123 -4.78 -2.06 51.90
C ALA A 123 -6.30 -1.95 51.63
N GLY A 124 -7.06 -3.04 51.73
CA GLY A 124 -8.53 -3.04 51.64
C GLY A 124 -9.12 -2.57 50.31
N ARG A 125 -8.31 -2.55 49.24
CA ARG A 125 -8.73 -2.01 47.94
C ARG A 125 -9.77 -2.90 47.29
N SER A 126 -10.85 -2.29 46.82
CA SER A 126 -11.91 -2.99 46.10
C SER A 126 -11.67 -3.04 44.59
N LEU A 127 -12.11 -4.12 43.96
CA LEU A 127 -12.19 -4.29 42.52
C LEU A 127 -13.63 -4.57 42.14
N ARG A 128 -14.16 -3.75 41.24
CA ARG A 128 -15.45 -3.95 40.59
C ARG A 128 -15.23 -4.27 39.13
N ILE A 129 -15.78 -5.40 38.68
CA ILE A 129 -15.87 -5.74 37.25
C ILE A 129 -17.34 -5.78 36.86
N ALA A 130 -17.66 -5.08 35.77
CA ALA A 130 -19.01 -4.96 35.25
C ALA A 130 -19.03 -5.13 33.72
N ILE A 131 -20.22 -5.43 33.20
CA ILE A 131 -20.59 -5.18 31.80
C ILE A 131 -21.51 -3.95 31.77
N PRO A 132 -21.76 -3.32 30.60
CA PRO A 132 -22.71 -2.22 30.52
C PRO A 132 -24.06 -2.59 31.17
N GLY A 133 -24.46 -1.83 32.21
CA GLY A 133 -25.72 -2.02 32.92
C GLY A 133 -25.76 -3.13 34.00
N ARG A 134 -24.67 -3.88 34.24
CA ARG A 134 -24.65 -4.94 35.25
C ARG A 134 -23.28 -5.16 35.89
N THR A 135 -23.20 -5.07 37.22
CA THR A 135 -22.03 -5.53 37.98
C THR A 135 -21.95 -7.06 37.94
N LEU A 136 -20.77 -7.59 37.63
CA LEU A 136 -20.51 -9.03 37.60
C LEU A 136 -19.90 -9.52 38.92
N VAL A 137 -18.91 -8.78 39.42
CA VAL A 137 -18.24 -9.08 40.69
C VAL A 137 -17.76 -7.79 41.36
N GLU A 138 -17.86 -7.78 42.68
CA GLU A 138 -17.15 -6.87 43.57
C GLU A 138 -16.35 -7.75 44.53
N ALA A 139 -15.04 -7.57 44.55
CA ALA A 139 -14.11 -8.40 45.32
C ALA A 139 -12.99 -7.54 45.90
N GLU A 140 -12.39 -8.02 46.99
CA GLU A 140 -11.17 -7.42 47.52
C GLU A 140 -9.97 -7.76 46.62
N LEU A 141 -9.06 -6.80 46.41
CA LEU A 141 -7.84 -7.01 45.66
C LEU A 141 -6.75 -7.60 46.54
N HIS A 142 -6.22 -8.75 46.11
CA HIS A 142 -5.05 -9.33 46.75
C HIS A 142 -3.74 -8.70 46.22
N PRO A 143 -2.70 -8.65 47.07
CA PRO A 143 -1.40 -8.06 46.73
C PRO A 143 -0.59 -8.94 45.77
N HIS A 144 -1.03 -10.15 45.45
CA HIS A 144 -0.37 -11.08 44.54
C HIS A 144 -1.15 -11.25 43.23
N TRP A 145 -0.53 -11.92 42.24
CA TRP A 145 -1.24 -12.30 41.03
C TRP A 145 -2.42 -13.20 41.37
N GLN A 146 -3.57 -12.92 40.79
CA GLN A 146 -4.80 -13.68 40.98
C GLN A 146 -5.55 -13.85 39.67
N GLU A 147 -6.33 -14.94 39.59
CA GLU A 147 -7.17 -15.26 38.44
C GLU A 147 -8.64 -15.18 38.83
N LEU A 148 -9.38 -14.30 38.16
CA LEU A 148 -10.82 -14.17 38.34
C LEU A 148 -11.53 -14.90 37.22
N ARG A 149 -12.48 -15.78 37.58
CA ARG A 149 -13.32 -16.52 36.65
C ARG A 149 -14.75 -15.98 36.71
N LEU A 150 -15.19 -15.38 35.62
CA LEU A 150 -16.49 -14.72 35.50
C LEU A 150 -17.39 -15.54 34.58
N ALA A 151 -18.51 -16.02 35.09
CA ALA A 151 -19.55 -16.66 34.28
C ALA A 151 -20.46 -15.58 33.70
N LEU A 152 -20.45 -15.43 32.38
CA LEU A 152 -21.26 -14.45 31.66
C LEU A 152 -22.49 -15.14 31.05
N PRO A 153 -23.71 -14.63 31.32
CA PRO A 153 -24.92 -15.18 30.70
C PRO A 153 -24.95 -14.90 29.20
N ALA A 154 -25.81 -15.63 28.48
CA ALA A 154 -26.13 -15.29 27.09
C ALA A 154 -26.66 -13.84 27.01
N GLY A 155 -26.24 -13.10 25.99
CA GLY A 155 -26.56 -11.68 25.81
C GLY A 155 -25.71 -10.71 26.63
N ALA A 156 -24.63 -11.16 27.29
CA ALA A 156 -23.67 -10.27 27.92
C ALA A 156 -22.84 -9.45 26.91
N ALA A 157 -22.64 -9.99 25.71
CA ALA A 157 -22.09 -9.25 24.57
C ALA A 157 -23.17 -8.38 23.92
N ASP A 158 -22.76 -7.27 23.31
CA ASP A 158 -23.63 -6.37 22.59
C ASP A 158 -24.35 -7.11 21.45
N ARG A 159 -25.66 -6.89 21.31
CA ARG A 159 -26.48 -7.65 20.35
C ARG A 159 -26.22 -7.27 18.90
N ALA A 160 -25.79 -6.04 18.64
CA ALA A 160 -25.58 -5.54 17.29
C ALA A 160 -24.20 -5.97 16.77
N SER A 161 -23.15 -5.64 17.52
CA SER A 161 -21.74 -5.88 17.17
C SER A 161 -21.25 -7.28 17.55
N GLY A 162 -21.79 -7.87 18.62
CA GLY A 162 -21.24 -9.07 19.25
C GLY A 162 -20.03 -8.79 20.14
N ASP A 163 -19.69 -7.52 20.39
CA ASP A 163 -18.55 -7.14 21.23
C ASP A 163 -18.84 -7.40 22.70
N LEU A 164 -17.87 -7.96 23.43
CA LEU A 164 -17.91 -8.03 24.88
C LEU A 164 -17.15 -6.84 25.47
N THR A 165 -17.84 -5.99 26.24
CA THR A 165 -17.20 -4.89 26.98
C THR A 165 -17.12 -5.22 28.46
N LEU A 166 -15.91 -5.23 29.01
CA LEU A 166 -15.66 -5.31 30.45
C LEU A 166 -15.26 -3.92 30.96
N LEU A 167 -15.92 -3.48 32.02
CA LEU A 167 -15.64 -2.27 32.76
C LEU A 167 -14.99 -2.66 34.07
N ILE A 168 -13.78 -2.15 34.30
CA ILE A 168 -13.00 -2.38 35.51
C ILE A 168 -12.94 -1.06 36.27
N ALA A 169 -13.32 -1.08 37.54
CA ALA A 169 -13.16 0.05 38.45
C ALA A 169 -12.44 -0.40 39.72
N THR A 170 -11.48 0.39 40.16
CA THR A 170 -10.70 0.12 41.37
C THR A 170 -10.15 1.40 41.95
N GLU A 171 -9.94 1.42 43.27
CA GLU A 171 -9.16 2.47 43.93
C GLU A 171 -7.73 2.45 43.42
N THR A 172 -7.14 3.62 43.14
CA THR A 172 -5.76 3.71 42.65
C THR A 172 -4.75 3.77 43.79
N PHE A 173 -3.51 3.38 43.51
CA PHE A 173 -2.36 3.57 44.40
C PHE A 173 -1.16 4.09 43.60
N VAL A 174 -0.10 4.50 44.29
CA VAL A 174 1.16 4.97 43.69
C VAL A 174 2.25 4.01 44.14
N LEU A 175 3.09 3.54 43.22
CA LEU A 175 4.16 2.57 43.48
C LEU A 175 5.53 3.22 43.29
N PRO A 176 6.20 3.74 44.33
CA PRO A 176 7.47 4.44 44.16
C PRO A 176 8.52 3.58 43.42
N PRO A 177 9.27 4.15 42.44
CA PRO A 177 9.34 5.56 42.06
C PRO A 177 8.30 5.99 40.98
N ASP A 178 7.35 5.13 40.61
CA ASP A 178 6.31 5.45 39.64
C ASP A 178 5.27 6.41 40.25
N GLU A 179 5.17 7.62 39.70
CA GLU A 179 4.24 8.67 40.14
C GLU A 179 2.81 8.51 39.61
N ARG A 180 2.56 7.51 38.75
CA ARG A 180 1.23 7.28 38.16
C ARG A 180 0.25 6.76 39.23
N ALA A 181 -1.02 7.17 39.10
CA ALA A 181 -2.12 6.57 39.85
C ALA A 181 -2.54 5.23 39.21
N LEU A 182 -1.98 4.14 39.71
CA LEU A 182 -2.15 2.78 39.19
C LEU A 182 -3.39 2.11 39.75
N GLY A 183 -4.19 1.48 38.89
CA GLY A 183 -5.30 0.60 39.28
C GLY A 183 -4.81 -0.82 39.51
N VAL A 184 -5.15 -1.73 38.60
CA VAL A 184 -4.65 -3.12 38.57
C VAL A 184 -3.72 -3.33 37.40
N SER A 185 -2.74 -4.23 37.55
CA SER A 185 -1.93 -4.70 36.44
C SER A 185 -2.62 -5.89 35.79
N LEU A 186 -2.70 -5.88 34.45
CA LEU A 186 -3.37 -6.88 33.64
C LEU A 186 -2.35 -7.65 32.81
N ALA A 187 -2.38 -8.98 32.88
CA ALA A 187 -1.52 -9.84 32.07
C ALA A 187 -2.25 -10.33 30.81
N TRP A 188 -3.38 -11.03 30.99
CA TRP A 188 -4.13 -11.63 29.90
C TRP A 188 -5.60 -11.82 30.24
N ILE A 189 -6.38 -12.01 29.19
CA ILE A 189 -7.80 -12.35 29.24
C ILE A 189 -8.02 -13.63 28.41
N GLU A 190 -8.79 -14.56 28.94
CA GLU A 190 -9.17 -15.78 28.25
C GLU A 190 -10.69 -15.88 28.18
N VAL A 191 -11.23 -16.24 27.02
CA VAL A 191 -12.65 -16.50 26.83
C VAL A 191 -12.82 -17.97 26.47
N ARG A 192 -13.79 -18.62 27.11
CA ARG A 192 -14.21 -19.99 26.81
C ARG A 192 -15.73 -20.05 26.71
N PRO A 193 -16.30 -20.87 25.81
CA PRO A 193 -17.73 -21.07 25.75
C PRO A 193 -18.22 -21.76 27.04
N ALA A 194 -19.31 -21.26 27.62
CA ALA A 194 -19.93 -21.86 28.81
C ALA A 194 -20.99 -22.93 28.48
N GLY A 195 -21.38 -23.03 27.20
CA GLY A 195 -22.41 -23.95 26.72
C GLY A 195 -22.76 -23.70 25.26
N LYS A 196 -23.67 -24.52 24.71
CA LYS A 196 -24.22 -24.32 23.36
C LYS A 196 -25.65 -23.80 23.49
N VAL A 197 -25.85 -22.55 23.11
CA VAL A 197 -27.18 -21.95 23.00
C VAL A 197 -27.30 -21.42 21.58
N TRP A 198 -28.37 -21.80 20.89
CA TRP A 198 -28.71 -21.18 19.61
C TRP A 198 -28.99 -19.71 19.85
N ALA A 199 -28.22 -18.86 19.20
CA ALA A 199 -28.39 -17.41 19.27
C ALA A 199 -28.41 -16.82 17.87
N LEU A 200 -29.23 -15.80 17.66
CA LEU A 200 -29.18 -15.03 16.41
C LEU A 200 -27.78 -14.41 16.26
N PRO A 201 -27.22 -14.36 15.04
CA PRO A 201 -25.94 -13.69 14.83
C PRO A 201 -26.07 -12.20 15.17
N PRO A 202 -24.99 -11.57 15.64
CA PRO A 202 -24.91 -10.12 15.68
C PRO A 202 -25.20 -9.53 14.30
N LEU A 203 -26.07 -8.52 14.25
CA LEU A 203 -26.58 -7.97 13.00
C LEU A 203 -25.50 -7.19 12.24
N GLU A 204 -24.64 -6.46 12.94
CA GLU A 204 -23.62 -5.60 12.32
C GLU A 204 -22.63 -6.42 11.48
N PRO A 205 -21.92 -7.45 11.99
CA PRO A 205 -21.00 -8.24 11.17
C PRO A 205 -21.66 -8.88 9.94
N ALA A 206 -22.94 -9.27 10.03
CA ALA A 206 -23.68 -9.83 8.89
C ALA A 206 -23.96 -8.77 7.82
N VAL A 207 -24.42 -7.58 8.23
CA VAL A 207 -24.63 -6.43 7.33
C VAL A 207 -23.32 -5.97 6.73
N GLU A 208 -22.27 -5.84 7.53
CA GLU A 208 -20.95 -5.42 7.08
C GLU A 208 -20.36 -6.40 6.07
N LEU A 209 -20.44 -7.71 6.33
CA LEU A 209 -20.02 -8.74 5.38
C LEU A 209 -20.80 -8.63 4.06
N ALA A 210 -22.13 -8.48 4.11
CA ALA A 210 -22.94 -8.29 2.92
C ALA A 210 -22.52 -7.05 2.11
N LEU A 211 -22.30 -5.90 2.77
CA LEU A 211 -21.85 -4.67 2.14
C LEU A 211 -20.43 -4.79 1.56
N VAL A 212 -19.50 -5.43 2.28
CA VAL A 212 -18.13 -5.71 1.80
C VAL A 212 -18.19 -6.54 0.51
N LEU A 213 -19.04 -7.56 0.46
CA LEU A 213 -19.20 -8.41 -0.72
C LEU A 213 -19.80 -7.66 -1.91
N LEU A 214 -20.81 -6.83 -1.68
CA LEU A 214 -21.44 -6.00 -2.72
C LEU A 214 -20.46 -4.97 -3.29
N LEU A 215 -19.79 -4.20 -2.43
CA LEU A 215 -18.82 -3.19 -2.85
C LEU A 215 -17.64 -3.83 -3.62
N SER A 216 -17.16 -4.99 -3.16
CA SER A 216 -16.12 -5.76 -3.85
C SER A 216 -16.60 -6.24 -5.22
N LEU A 217 -17.80 -6.81 -5.30
CA LEU A 217 -18.40 -7.24 -6.57
C LEU A 217 -18.52 -6.07 -7.54
N TRP A 218 -19.06 -4.93 -7.11
CA TRP A 218 -19.24 -3.76 -7.96
C TRP A 218 -17.92 -3.15 -8.40
N ALA A 219 -16.91 -3.03 -7.53
CA ALA A 219 -15.59 -2.54 -7.90
C ALA A 219 -14.94 -3.43 -8.98
N LEU A 220 -15.02 -4.75 -8.82
CA LEU A 220 -14.52 -5.72 -9.80
C LEU A 220 -15.27 -5.65 -11.14
N ARG A 221 -16.60 -5.43 -11.10
CA ARG A 221 -17.41 -5.23 -12.31
C ARG A 221 -17.06 -3.92 -13.02
N LEU A 222 -16.83 -2.83 -12.27
CA LEU A 222 -16.47 -1.52 -12.83
C LEU A 222 -15.14 -1.54 -13.58
N ILE A 223 -14.13 -2.27 -13.09
CA ILE A 223 -12.86 -2.43 -13.81
C ILE A 223 -12.96 -3.32 -15.07
N GLY A 224 -14.10 -4.00 -15.24
CA GLY A 224 -14.46 -4.75 -16.46
C GLY A 224 -14.41 -6.27 -16.31
N LEU A 225 -14.42 -6.82 -15.09
CA LEU A 225 -14.54 -8.28 -14.91
C LEU A 225 -15.96 -8.75 -15.23
N PRO A 226 -16.14 -9.89 -15.93
CA PRO A 226 -17.45 -10.50 -16.09
C PRO A 226 -17.98 -11.01 -14.74
N SER A 227 -19.30 -11.01 -14.53
CA SER A 227 -19.92 -11.38 -13.24
C SER A 227 -19.45 -12.73 -12.72
N ARG A 228 -19.30 -13.74 -13.60
CA ARG A 228 -18.80 -15.08 -13.22
C ARG A 228 -17.38 -15.07 -12.65
N VAL A 229 -16.50 -14.22 -13.19
CA VAL A 229 -15.12 -14.12 -12.69
C VAL A 229 -15.04 -13.25 -11.45
N ALA A 230 -15.84 -12.17 -11.36
CA ALA A 230 -15.95 -11.35 -10.16
C ALA A 230 -16.60 -12.08 -8.98
N ALA A 231 -17.43 -13.10 -9.25
CA ALA A 231 -18.02 -13.99 -8.25
C ALA A 231 -16.96 -14.80 -7.48
N LEU A 232 -15.89 -15.24 -8.15
CA LEU A 232 -14.87 -16.09 -7.53
C LEU A 232 -14.18 -15.44 -6.31
N PRO A 233 -13.56 -14.24 -6.42
CA PRO A 233 -12.95 -13.60 -5.27
C PRO A 233 -13.97 -13.15 -4.23
N THR A 234 -15.22 -12.82 -4.62
CA THR A 234 -16.26 -12.42 -3.65
C THR A 234 -16.78 -13.63 -2.86
N LEU A 235 -16.99 -14.77 -3.49
CA LEU A 235 -17.31 -16.03 -2.80
C LEU A 235 -16.14 -16.50 -1.93
N PHE A 236 -14.90 -16.32 -2.38
CA PHE A 236 -13.73 -16.57 -1.55
C PHE A 236 -13.70 -15.66 -0.31
N LEU A 237 -13.95 -14.36 -0.46
CA LEU A 237 -14.05 -13.42 0.67
C LEU A 237 -15.16 -13.81 1.64
N LEU A 238 -16.32 -14.22 1.12
CA LEU A 238 -17.44 -14.73 1.93
C LEU A 238 -16.99 -15.93 2.77
N ALA A 239 -16.44 -16.97 2.12
CA ALA A 239 -15.95 -18.15 2.81
C ALA A 239 -14.84 -17.83 3.82
N PHE A 240 -13.91 -16.94 3.45
CA PHE A 240 -12.81 -16.51 4.29
C PHE A 240 -13.30 -15.79 5.55
N PHE A 241 -14.12 -14.75 5.43
CA PHE A 241 -14.63 -13.99 6.58
C PHE A 241 -15.60 -14.81 7.42
N SER A 242 -16.48 -15.63 6.82
CA SER A 242 -17.33 -16.55 7.59
C SER A 242 -16.50 -17.60 8.33
N GLY A 243 -15.42 -18.10 7.73
CA GLY A 243 -14.46 -19.00 8.39
C GLY A 243 -13.76 -18.34 9.56
N LEU A 244 -13.26 -17.11 9.39
CA LEU A 244 -12.66 -16.32 10.47
C LEU A 244 -13.66 -16.03 11.60
N LEU A 245 -14.90 -15.64 11.26
CA LEU A 245 -15.98 -15.48 12.24
C LEU A 245 -16.30 -16.79 12.98
N ALA A 246 -16.15 -17.94 12.33
CA ALA A 246 -16.28 -19.23 13.00
C ALA A 246 -15.06 -19.61 13.86
N GLY A 247 -13.98 -18.81 13.83
CA GLY A 247 -12.71 -19.12 14.46
C GLY A 247 -11.95 -20.25 13.76
N TRP A 248 -12.23 -20.52 12.49
CA TRP A 248 -11.61 -21.63 11.77
C TRP A 248 -10.21 -21.29 11.22
N PRO A 249 -9.24 -22.21 11.31
CA PRO A 249 -9.31 -23.53 11.94
C PRO A 249 -9.17 -23.48 13.47
N GLY A 250 -9.86 -24.39 14.18
CA GLY A 250 -9.62 -24.66 15.61
C GLY A 250 -10.48 -23.91 16.63
N GLY A 251 -11.43 -23.08 16.20
CA GLY A 251 -12.28 -22.30 17.11
C GLY A 251 -11.50 -21.19 17.83
N ALA A 252 -10.53 -20.58 17.16
CA ALA A 252 -9.69 -19.54 17.75
C ALA A 252 -10.43 -18.20 17.84
N LEU A 253 -10.54 -17.65 19.06
CA LEU A 253 -11.12 -16.33 19.31
C LEU A 253 -10.39 -15.23 18.53
N SER A 254 -9.06 -15.31 18.44
CA SER A 254 -8.22 -14.33 17.74
C SER A 254 -8.69 -14.11 16.30
N LEU A 255 -8.99 -15.19 15.57
CA LEU A 255 -9.48 -15.12 14.19
C LEU A 255 -10.86 -14.44 14.09
N ARG A 256 -11.76 -14.71 15.04
CA ARG A 256 -13.07 -14.05 15.10
C ARG A 256 -12.93 -12.54 15.33
N MET A 257 -12.04 -12.15 16.24
CA MET A 257 -11.74 -10.73 16.47
C MET A 257 -11.14 -10.07 15.23
N GLN A 258 -10.26 -10.77 14.47
CA GLN A 258 -9.73 -10.24 13.21
C GLN A 258 -10.84 -9.97 12.18
N ALA A 259 -11.85 -10.84 12.08
CA ALA A 259 -12.99 -10.57 11.21
C ALA A 259 -13.80 -9.35 11.68
N ALA A 260 -14.08 -9.26 12.99
CA ALA A 260 -14.82 -8.14 13.58
C ALA A 260 -14.07 -6.79 13.46
N LEU A 261 -12.74 -6.79 13.42
CA LEU A 261 -11.94 -5.60 13.14
C LEU A 261 -11.81 -5.31 11.64
N GLY A 262 -11.72 -6.36 10.82
CA GLY A 262 -11.47 -6.27 9.38
C GLY A 262 -12.69 -5.83 8.57
N LEU A 263 -13.90 -6.23 8.95
CA LEU A 263 -15.12 -5.88 8.21
C LEU A 263 -15.41 -4.35 8.22
N PRO A 264 -15.45 -3.66 9.38
CA PRO A 264 -15.64 -2.21 9.40
C PRO A 264 -14.52 -1.46 8.66
N LEU A 265 -13.28 -1.95 8.76
CA LEU A 265 -12.13 -1.41 8.04
C LEU A 265 -12.32 -1.50 6.52
N LEU A 266 -12.75 -2.66 6.01
CA LEU A 266 -13.01 -2.81 4.58
C LEU A 266 -14.14 -1.89 4.10
N LEU A 267 -15.15 -1.61 4.93
CA LEU A 267 -16.18 -0.62 4.62
C LEU A 267 -15.66 0.82 4.54
N GLN A 268 -14.53 1.14 5.18
CA GLN A 268 -13.87 2.44 4.99
C GLN A 268 -13.10 2.50 3.66
N VAL A 269 -12.47 1.38 3.24
CA VAL A 269 -11.57 1.33 2.07
C VAL A 269 -12.30 1.05 0.76
N LEU A 270 -13.33 0.21 0.77
CA LEU A 270 -14.02 -0.24 -0.44
C LEU A 270 -14.82 0.88 -1.15
N PRO A 271 -15.45 1.85 -0.47
CA PRO A 271 -16.05 3.00 -1.15
C PRO A 271 -15.02 3.81 -1.96
N LEU A 272 -13.83 4.05 -1.39
CA LEU A 272 -12.73 4.71 -2.09
C LEU A 272 -12.23 3.86 -3.27
N SER A 273 -12.15 2.54 -3.09
CA SER A 273 -11.78 1.59 -4.13
C SER A 273 -12.80 1.57 -5.27
N LEU A 274 -14.10 1.72 -4.96
CA LEU A 274 -15.19 1.82 -5.93
C LEU A 274 -15.07 3.11 -6.76
N LEU A 275 -14.77 4.25 -6.13
CA LEU A 275 -14.49 5.51 -6.81
C LEU A 275 -13.28 5.39 -7.73
N LEU A 276 -12.21 4.75 -7.28
CA LEU A 276 -11.03 4.47 -8.10
C LEU A 276 -11.37 3.56 -9.28
N ALA A 277 -12.15 2.49 -9.05
CA ALA A 277 -12.61 1.59 -10.11
C ALA A 277 -13.46 2.33 -11.17
N LEU A 278 -14.30 3.27 -10.74
CA LEU A 278 -15.07 4.15 -11.64
C LEU A 278 -14.14 5.05 -12.46
N ALA A 279 -13.17 5.71 -11.83
CA ALA A 279 -12.19 6.54 -12.53
C ALA A 279 -11.38 5.73 -13.57
N LEU A 280 -10.95 4.52 -13.20
CA LEU A 280 -10.25 3.60 -14.09
C LEU A 280 -11.11 3.09 -15.25
N ARG A 281 -12.42 2.96 -15.05
CA ARG A 281 -13.37 2.62 -16.12
C ARG A 281 -13.46 3.74 -17.15
N ILE A 282 -13.48 4.99 -16.70
CA ILE A 282 -13.51 6.19 -17.55
C ILE A 282 -12.19 6.34 -18.31
N LEU A 283 -11.07 5.93 -17.71
CA LEU A 283 -9.78 5.90 -18.40
C LEU A 283 -9.82 4.95 -19.60
N VAL A 284 -9.92 5.54 -20.80
CA VAL A 284 -9.98 4.81 -22.07
C VAL A 284 -8.60 4.23 -22.41
N LEU A 285 -8.39 2.98 -22.02
CA LEU A 285 -7.28 2.18 -22.52
C LEU A 285 -7.72 1.58 -23.85
N ARG A 286 -7.27 2.16 -24.98
CA ARG A 286 -7.62 1.66 -26.32
C ARG A 286 -7.33 0.16 -26.42
N ASN A 287 -8.38 -0.61 -26.70
CA ASN A 287 -8.31 -2.06 -26.79
C ASN A 287 -7.54 -2.51 -28.04
N ALA A 288 -6.64 -3.48 -27.86
CA ALA A 288 -6.27 -4.39 -28.94
C ALA A 288 -7.47 -5.34 -29.21
N PRO A 289 -7.60 -5.93 -30.41
CA PRO A 289 -8.68 -6.87 -30.73
C PRO A 289 -8.83 -7.95 -29.65
N ARG A 290 -10.09 -8.25 -29.29
CA ARG A 290 -10.47 -9.12 -28.17
C ARG A 290 -9.83 -10.52 -28.29
N PRO A 291 -8.90 -10.90 -27.41
CA PRO A 291 -8.51 -12.30 -27.26
C PRO A 291 -9.56 -13.06 -26.44
N THR A 292 -9.60 -14.38 -26.59
CA THR A 292 -10.34 -15.31 -25.72
C THR A 292 -9.68 -15.36 -24.33
N GLY A 293 -10.14 -14.54 -23.37
CA GLY A 293 -9.62 -14.51 -21.99
C GLY A 293 -9.81 -13.17 -21.26
N LEU A 294 -9.24 -13.05 -20.05
CA LEU A 294 -9.20 -11.77 -19.32
C LEU A 294 -8.40 -10.75 -20.14
N ALA A 295 -9.06 -9.64 -20.48
CA ALA A 295 -8.44 -8.59 -21.25
C ALA A 295 -7.33 -7.92 -20.43
N ALA A 296 -6.14 -7.71 -21.02
CA ALA A 296 -5.01 -7.06 -20.35
C ALA A 296 -5.37 -5.69 -19.73
N PRO A 297 -6.22 -4.82 -20.33
CA PRO A 297 -6.69 -3.61 -19.66
C PRO A 297 -7.43 -3.87 -18.34
N THR A 298 -8.26 -4.90 -18.27
CA THR A 298 -8.96 -5.30 -17.03
C THR A 298 -7.97 -5.77 -15.97
N MET A 299 -6.97 -6.57 -16.36
CA MET A 299 -5.91 -7.01 -15.45
C MET A 299 -5.06 -5.84 -14.94
N LEU A 300 -4.77 -4.85 -15.80
CA LEU A 300 -4.04 -3.66 -15.40
C LEU A 300 -4.83 -2.82 -14.38
N ARG A 301 -6.13 -2.63 -14.63
CA ARG A 301 -7.03 -1.95 -13.67
C ARG A 301 -7.16 -2.72 -12.37
N LEU A 302 -7.20 -4.06 -12.44
CA LEU A 302 -7.19 -4.93 -11.26
C LEU A 302 -5.91 -4.73 -10.46
N ALA A 303 -4.74 -4.66 -11.09
CA ALA A 303 -3.48 -4.38 -10.41
C ALA A 303 -3.52 -3.03 -9.66
N VAL A 304 -3.99 -1.97 -10.32
CA VAL A 304 -4.16 -0.65 -9.68
C VAL A 304 -5.08 -0.74 -8.48
N LEU A 305 -6.24 -1.37 -8.64
CA LEU A 305 -7.23 -1.53 -7.57
C LEU A 305 -6.67 -2.34 -6.40
N LEU A 306 -6.00 -3.46 -6.66
CA LEU A 306 -5.41 -4.31 -5.63
C LEU A 306 -4.32 -3.57 -4.84
N ILE A 307 -3.41 -2.85 -5.52
CA ILE A 307 -2.38 -2.06 -4.82
C ILE A 307 -3.05 -1.05 -3.89
N PHE A 308 -4.00 -0.26 -4.39
CA PHE A 308 -4.69 0.74 -3.58
C PHE A 308 -5.40 0.12 -2.38
N THR A 309 -6.28 -0.86 -2.62
CA THR A 309 -7.12 -1.47 -1.58
C THR A 309 -6.28 -2.17 -0.52
N LEU A 310 -5.28 -2.97 -0.92
CA LEU A 310 -4.47 -3.74 0.03
C LEU A 310 -3.54 -2.83 0.85
N ARG A 311 -2.91 -1.82 0.24
CA ARG A 311 -2.04 -0.86 0.95
C ARG A 311 -2.83 -0.02 1.94
N LEU A 312 -3.99 0.49 1.52
CA LEU A 312 -4.82 1.34 2.37
C LEU A 312 -5.46 0.55 3.50
N ALA A 313 -6.07 -0.61 3.22
CA ALA A 313 -6.61 -1.49 4.27
C ALA A 313 -5.51 -1.89 5.24
N GLY A 314 -4.33 -2.23 4.73
CA GLY A 314 -3.22 -2.66 5.57
C GLY A 314 -2.75 -1.60 6.56
N THR A 315 -2.75 -0.34 6.17
CA THR A 315 -2.29 0.78 7.03
C THR A 315 -3.37 1.40 7.89
N LEU A 316 -4.63 1.20 7.55
CA LEU A 316 -5.76 1.62 8.39
C LEU A 316 -6.19 0.53 9.37
N HIS A 317 -5.63 -0.69 9.28
CA HIS A 317 -5.95 -1.78 10.19
C HIS A 317 -5.74 -1.36 11.66
N PRO A 318 -6.69 -1.64 12.59
CA PRO A 318 -6.56 -1.17 13.98
C PRO A 318 -5.32 -1.67 14.72
N GLN A 319 -4.80 -2.84 14.34
CA GLN A 319 -3.56 -3.38 14.89
C GLN A 319 -2.30 -2.89 14.17
N PHE A 320 -2.44 -2.06 13.14
CA PHE A 320 -1.30 -1.48 12.46
C PHE A 320 -0.49 -0.62 13.42
N MET A 321 0.78 -0.98 13.61
CA MET A 321 1.68 -0.17 14.41
C MET A 321 2.12 1.08 13.64
N VAL A 322 1.76 2.24 14.18
CA VAL A 322 2.26 3.52 13.69
C VAL A 322 3.69 3.69 14.18
N ILE A 323 4.65 3.61 13.26
CA ILE A 323 6.07 3.89 13.51
C ILE A 323 6.32 5.36 13.16
N ASP A 324 6.71 5.66 11.92
CA ASP A 324 7.08 7.03 11.54
C ASP A 324 5.88 7.90 11.18
N GLN A 325 4.71 7.35 10.85
CA GLN A 325 3.63 8.16 10.25
C GLN A 325 3.22 9.31 11.18
N GLY A 326 3.18 9.05 12.48
CA GLY A 326 2.89 10.07 13.49
C GLY A 326 3.96 11.16 13.56
N LEU A 327 5.24 10.80 13.51
CA LEU A 327 6.35 11.76 13.52
C LEU A 327 6.29 12.64 12.27
N ARG A 328 6.09 12.02 11.11
CA ARG A 328 6.13 12.70 9.82
C ARG A 328 4.91 13.60 9.61
N ALA A 329 3.73 13.21 10.10
CA ALA A 329 2.55 14.09 10.12
C ALA A 329 2.78 15.31 11.03
N ASN A 330 3.45 15.14 12.17
CA ASN A 330 3.81 16.27 13.03
C ASN A 330 4.80 17.22 12.33
N GLN A 331 5.78 16.68 11.61
CA GLN A 331 6.70 17.48 10.80
C GLN A 331 5.98 18.26 9.69
N LEU A 332 4.97 17.69 9.04
CA LEU A 332 4.13 18.42 8.08
C LEU A 332 3.40 19.60 8.76
N LEU A 333 2.80 19.38 9.92
CA LEU A 333 2.14 20.44 10.69
C LEU A 333 3.12 21.53 11.15
N MET A 334 4.33 21.15 11.57
CA MET A 334 5.39 22.09 11.92
C MET A 334 5.83 22.94 10.71
N ILE A 335 6.03 22.33 9.53
CA ILE A 335 6.33 23.07 8.30
C ILE A 335 5.19 24.04 7.97
N ALA A 336 3.94 23.60 8.07
CA ALA A 336 2.77 24.45 7.85
C ALA A 336 2.69 25.62 8.84
N ALA A 337 3.21 25.44 10.06
CA ALA A 337 3.33 26.48 11.09
C ALA A 337 4.59 27.36 10.95
N GLY A 338 5.35 27.25 9.86
CA GLY A 338 6.56 28.03 9.61
C GLY A 338 7.82 27.52 10.34
N GLN A 339 7.77 26.35 10.96
CA GLN A 339 8.90 25.74 11.70
C GLN A 339 9.75 24.82 10.81
N GLU A 340 9.91 25.18 9.53
CA GLU A 340 10.62 24.34 8.55
C GLU A 340 12.06 24.04 8.97
N GLN A 341 12.79 25.05 9.45
CA GLN A 341 14.19 24.91 9.84
C GLN A 341 14.37 23.88 10.96
N GLN A 342 13.48 23.89 11.96
CA GLN A 342 13.52 22.91 13.04
C GLN A 342 13.24 21.48 12.56
N VAL A 343 12.34 21.33 11.59
CA VAL A 343 12.07 20.02 10.97
C VAL A 343 13.28 19.55 10.19
N ARG A 344 13.92 20.44 9.43
CA ARG A 344 15.12 20.17 8.64
C ARG A 344 16.28 19.70 9.52
N GLU A 345 16.63 20.44 10.55
CA GLU A 345 17.71 20.10 11.49
C GLU A 345 17.50 18.73 12.15
N ARG A 346 16.25 18.41 12.54
CA ARG A 346 15.91 17.09 13.11
C ARG A 346 16.02 15.96 12.09
N LEU A 347 15.64 16.22 10.83
CA LEU A 347 15.73 15.23 9.76
C LEU A 347 17.16 14.99 9.30
N GLU A 348 18.06 15.94 9.48
CA GLU A 348 19.48 15.77 9.18
C GLU A 348 20.18 14.82 10.17
N GLN A 349 19.63 14.67 11.38
CA GLN A 349 20.14 13.76 12.41
C GLN A 349 19.69 12.32 12.15
N GLN A 350 20.38 11.64 11.23
CA GLN A 350 20.10 10.25 10.84
C GLN A 350 20.96 9.26 11.63
N PHE A 351 20.61 9.05 12.90
CA PHE A 351 21.31 8.12 13.81
C PHE A 351 21.42 6.68 13.25
N GLU A 352 20.54 6.30 12.32
CA GLU A 352 20.54 5.00 11.64
C GLU A 352 21.84 4.68 10.88
N TRP A 353 22.69 5.68 10.61
CA TRP A 353 23.97 5.52 9.92
C TRP A 353 25.15 5.33 10.88
N GLY A 354 24.92 5.27 12.19
CA GLY A 354 25.99 5.16 13.19
C GLY A 354 26.86 6.41 13.33
N THR A 355 26.43 7.53 12.75
CA THR A 355 27.12 8.83 12.86
C THR A 355 26.18 9.90 13.41
N ARG A 356 26.76 10.90 14.08
CA ARG A 356 26.08 12.13 14.49
C ARG A 356 26.24 13.26 13.45
N GLU A 357 27.00 13.00 12.39
CA GLU A 357 27.16 13.98 11.33
C GLU A 357 25.85 14.16 10.57
N PRO A 358 25.47 15.42 10.26
CA PRO A 358 24.25 15.71 9.53
C PRO A 358 24.27 15.06 8.14
N VAL A 359 23.17 14.39 7.81
CA VAL A 359 22.93 13.76 6.51
C VAL A 359 21.90 14.60 5.76
N PRO A 360 22.15 15.00 4.50
CA PRO A 360 21.21 15.83 3.76
C PRO A 360 19.85 15.17 3.65
N TYR A 361 18.81 15.88 4.08
CA TYR A 361 17.45 15.36 4.03
C TYR A 361 16.55 16.33 3.26
N SER A 362 16.01 15.86 2.14
CA SER A 362 15.13 16.68 1.31
C SER A 362 13.73 16.81 1.91
N LEU A 363 13.21 18.05 1.92
CA LEU A 363 11.81 18.36 2.26
C LEU A 363 10.88 18.31 1.04
N LEU A 364 11.38 18.00 -0.16
CA LEU A 364 10.57 18.03 -1.39
C LEU A 364 9.30 17.17 -1.28
N THR A 365 9.42 15.98 -0.70
CA THR A 365 8.28 15.08 -0.51
C THR A 365 7.28 15.59 0.53
N TYR A 366 7.73 16.39 1.50
CA TYR A 366 6.85 17.06 2.46
C TYR A 366 6.06 18.19 1.79
N TYR A 367 6.70 18.99 0.94
CA TYR A 367 6.00 20.04 0.21
C TYR A 367 4.89 19.51 -0.71
N LEU A 368 5.07 18.32 -1.29
CA LEU A 368 4.02 17.66 -2.08
C LEU A 368 2.79 17.27 -1.24
N LEU A 369 2.97 17.03 0.06
CA LEU A 369 1.91 16.67 1.00
C LEU A 369 1.40 17.86 1.83
N LEU A 370 2.11 18.99 1.83
CA LEU A 370 1.78 20.18 2.61
C LEU A 370 0.36 20.69 2.36
N PRO A 371 -0.20 20.70 1.13
CA PRO A 371 -1.59 21.11 0.93
C PRO A 371 -2.62 20.31 1.74
N LEU A 372 -2.29 19.08 2.17
CA LEU A 372 -3.18 18.26 3.00
C LEU A 372 -3.37 18.87 4.40
N THR A 373 -2.40 19.62 4.94
CA THR A 373 -2.52 20.22 6.27
C THR A 373 -3.56 21.34 6.33
N ALA A 374 -3.88 21.95 5.18
CA ALA A 374 -4.93 22.96 5.07
C ALA A 374 -6.34 22.35 5.16
N ILE A 375 -6.50 21.08 4.75
CA ILE A 375 -7.78 20.37 4.77
C ILE A 375 -7.94 19.55 6.05
N TRP A 376 -6.85 18.91 6.51
CA TRP A 376 -6.81 18.04 7.70
C TRP A 376 -5.77 18.56 8.70
N PRO A 377 -6.11 19.57 9.51
CA PRO A 377 -5.18 20.17 10.47
C PRO A 377 -4.94 19.28 11.70
N ALA A 378 -5.84 18.34 11.99
CA ALA A 378 -5.69 17.40 13.09
C ALA A 378 -4.71 16.27 12.72
N ARG A 379 -3.74 15.98 13.57
CA ARG A 379 -2.68 14.97 13.33
C ARG A 379 -3.24 13.60 12.93
N GLY A 380 -4.30 13.14 13.60
CA GLY A 380 -4.90 11.83 13.33
C GLY A 380 -5.50 11.74 11.91
N GLU A 381 -6.26 12.76 11.51
CA GLU A 381 -6.87 12.85 10.18
C GLU A 381 -5.80 13.03 9.09
N LEU A 382 -4.78 13.84 9.35
CA LEU A 382 -3.65 14.04 8.44
C LEU A 382 -2.90 12.73 8.16
N ILE A 383 -2.68 11.90 9.18
CA ILE A 383 -2.07 10.57 9.00
C ILE A 383 -2.90 9.72 8.03
N ALA A 384 -4.22 9.69 8.20
CA ALA A 384 -5.12 8.95 7.31
C ALA A 384 -5.08 9.50 5.87
N ALA A 385 -5.09 10.82 5.72
CA ALA A 385 -5.00 11.49 4.42
C ALA A 385 -3.67 11.17 3.70
N VAL A 386 -2.53 11.24 4.40
CA VAL A 386 -1.21 10.90 3.86
C VAL A 386 -1.16 9.43 3.43
N LYS A 387 -1.69 8.50 4.24
CA LYS A 387 -1.80 7.07 3.88
C LYS A 387 -2.61 6.87 2.60
N MET A 388 -3.76 7.55 2.48
CA MET A 388 -4.61 7.47 1.29
C MET A 388 -3.92 8.00 0.03
N VAL A 389 -3.32 9.19 0.10
CA VAL A 389 -2.62 9.81 -1.06
C VAL A 389 -1.44 8.95 -1.50
N THR A 390 -0.64 8.45 -0.56
CA THR A 390 0.54 7.64 -0.87
C THR A 390 0.15 6.27 -1.45
N ALA A 391 -0.89 5.62 -0.93
CA ALA A 391 -1.46 4.40 -1.52
C ALA A 391 -1.97 4.66 -2.95
N LEU A 392 -2.62 5.80 -3.19
CA LEU A 392 -3.11 6.17 -4.52
C LEU A 392 -1.95 6.41 -5.50
N LEU A 393 -0.90 7.13 -5.09
CA LEU A 393 0.29 7.34 -5.93
C LEU A 393 0.94 6.00 -6.30
N GLU A 394 1.16 5.13 -5.32
CA GLU A 394 1.73 3.79 -5.56
C GLU A 394 0.84 2.96 -6.49
N ALA A 395 -0.49 3.03 -6.33
CA ALA A 395 -1.44 2.34 -7.19
C ALA A 395 -1.36 2.78 -8.65
N THR A 396 -0.83 3.98 -8.97
CA THR A 396 -0.62 4.40 -10.36
C THR A 396 0.61 3.79 -11.04
N LEU A 397 1.50 3.13 -10.31
CA LEU A 397 2.73 2.54 -10.86
C LEU A 397 2.49 1.59 -12.06
N PRO A 398 1.47 0.71 -12.08
CA PRO A 398 1.16 -0.10 -13.25
C PRO A 398 0.85 0.73 -14.50
N LEU A 399 0.24 1.91 -14.35
CA LEU A 399 -0.03 2.82 -15.47
C LEU A 399 1.26 3.45 -15.99
N LEU A 400 2.21 3.75 -15.10
CA LEU A 400 3.55 4.21 -15.48
C LEU A 400 4.36 3.08 -16.16
N MET A 401 4.23 1.84 -15.69
CA MET A 401 4.78 0.66 -16.38
C MET A 401 4.24 0.53 -17.80
N LEU A 402 2.93 0.76 -18.00
CA LEU A 402 2.30 0.74 -19.33
C LEU A 402 2.89 1.80 -20.28
N THR A 403 3.22 2.99 -19.78
CA THR A 403 3.87 4.04 -20.58
C THR A 403 5.33 3.72 -20.85
N LEU A 404 6.07 3.16 -19.90
CA LEU A 404 7.46 2.69 -20.10
C LEU A 404 7.58 1.61 -21.18
N LEU A 405 6.56 0.74 -21.31
CA LEU A 405 6.49 -0.28 -22.37
C LEU A 405 6.05 0.25 -23.74
N ARG A 406 6.01 1.55 -23.96
CA ARG A 406 5.63 2.13 -25.26
C ARG A 406 6.60 1.67 -26.36
N GLY A 407 6.05 1.03 -27.40
CA GLY A 407 6.82 0.44 -28.50
C GLY A 407 7.52 -0.87 -28.13
N GLY A 408 7.34 -1.39 -26.92
CA GLY A 408 7.86 -2.68 -26.46
C GLY A 408 6.94 -3.86 -26.80
N PRO A 409 7.46 -5.10 -26.72
CA PRO A 409 6.68 -6.31 -26.91
C PRO A 409 5.59 -6.42 -25.83
N GLN A 410 4.41 -6.88 -26.23
CA GLN A 410 3.31 -7.22 -25.31
C GLN A 410 2.94 -6.12 -24.31
N ARG A 411 3.09 -4.85 -24.70
CA ARG A 411 2.94 -3.66 -23.86
C ARG A 411 1.84 -3.75 -22.79
N LEU A 412 0.59 -4.02 -23.18
CA LEU A 412 -0.53 -4.08 -22.25
C LEU A 412 -0.44 -5.28 -21.30
N ALA A 413 -0.11 -6.46 -21.83
CA ALA A 413 -0.02 -7.69 -21.04
C ALA A 413 1.18 -7.66 -20.08
N GLY A 414 2.34 -7.17 -20.53
CA GLY A 414 3.53 -7.03 -19.70
C GLY A 414 3.32 -6.05 -18.54
N ALA A 415 2.68 -4.90 -18.79
CA ALA A 415 2.34 -3.95 -17.72
C ALA A 415 1.26 -4.51 -16.77
N ALA A 416 0.27 -5.23 -17.29
CA ALA A 416 -0.77 -5.85 -16.46
C ALA A 416 -0.18 -6.91 -15.52
N TRP A 417 0.61 -7.85 -16.05
CA TRP A 417 1.30 -8.84 -15.22
C TRP A 417 2.31 -8.19 -14.29
N GLY A 418 3.06 -7.18 -14.75
CA GLY A 418 4.03 -6.48 -13.90
C GLY A 418 3.37 -5.74 -12.74
N GLY A 419 2.21 -5.12 -12.98
CA GLY A 419 1.39 -4.52 -11.94
C GLY A 419 0.87 -5.55 -10.93
N LEU A 420 0.41 -6.71 -11.39
CA LEU A 420 -0.04 -7.80 -10.50
C LEU A 420 1.11 -8.38 -9.67
N VAL A 421 2.29 -8.56 -10.26
CA VAL A 421 3.50 -8.96 -9.54
C VAL A 421 3.83 -7.91 -8.48
N TYR A 422 3.84 -6.62 -8.84
CA TYR A 422 4.13 -5.52 -7.90
C TYR A 422 3.13 -5.47 -6.73
N ALA A 423 1.84 -5.64 -7.01
CA ALA A 423 0.80 -5.75 -5.98
C ALA A 423 1.04 -6.89 -4.99
N ALA A 424 1.65 -7.97 -5.47
CA ALA A 424 1.98 -9.16 -4.71
C ALA A 424 3.41 -9.14 -4.12
N LEU A 425 4.23 -8.11 -4.31
CA LEU A 425 5.59 -8.10 -3.75
C LEU A 425 5.60 -7.82 -2.24
N PRO A 426 6.31 -8.61 -1.40
CA PRO A 426 6.42 -8.36 0.03
C PRO A 426 6.99 -7.00 0.38
N VAL A 427 8.01 -6.54 -0.37
CA VAL A 427 8.72 -5.28 -0.10
C VAL A 427 7.79 -4.06 -0.05
N GLY A 428 6.74 -4.03 -0.87
CA GLY A 428 5.79 -2.92 -0.84
C GLY A 428 4.93 -2.91 0.43
N TYR A 429 4.71 -4.05 1.09
CA TYR A 429 4.01 -4.10 2.38
C TYR A 429 4.91 -3.62 3.53
N LEU A 430 6.19 -3.98 3.50
CA LEU A 430 7.16 -3.64 4.55
C LEU A 430 7.41 -2.13 4.64
N PHE A 431 7.68 -1.46 3.52
CA PHE A 431 8.01 -0.03 3.54
C PHE A 431 6.80 0.88 3.78
N PHE A 432 5.63 0.45 3.30
CA PHE A 432 4.39 1.14 3.57
C PHE A 432 4.02 1.04 5.06
N HIS A 433 4.39 -0.08 5.71
CA HIS A 433 4.24 -0.27 7.14
C HIS A 433 5.11 0.67 7.98
N ASP A 434 6.36 0.87 7.61
CA ASP A 434 7.28 1.66 8.44
C ASP A 434 7.00 3.18 8.37
N GLY A 435 6.04 3.62 7.56
CA GLY A 435 5.68 5.04 7.43
C GLY A 435 6.65 5.81 6.55
N SER A 436 7.39 5.10 5.69
CA SER A 436 8.40 5.65 4.79
C SER A 436 7.79 6.27 3.52
N PHE A 437 6.76 7.12 3.68
CA PHE A 437 6.12 7.77 2.53
C PHE A 437 7.06 8.65 1.67
N PRO A 438 8.14 9.29 2.19
CA PRO A 438 9.12 9.95 1.32
C PRO A 438 9.75 8.98 0.31
N THR A 439 10.02 7.74 0.73
CA THR A 439 10.56 6.69 -0.15
C THR A 439 9.54 6.29 -1.21
N THR A 440 8.27 6.07 -0.82
CA THR A 440 7.19 5.73 -1.77
C THR A 440 6.99 6.83 -2.81
N ILE A 441 6.94 8.10 -2.39
CA ILE A 441 6.81 9.25 -3.29
C ILE A 441 8.06 9.37 -4.19
N GLY A 442 9.26 9.17 -3.64
CA GLY A 442 10.50 9.20 -4.41
C GLY A 442 10.57 8.11 -5.49
N ILE A 443 10.08 6.90 -5.20
CA ILE A 443 9.97 5.82 -6.21
C ILE A 443 8.96 6.20 -7.29
N TRP A 444 7.81 6.76 -6.90
CA TRP A 444 6.82 7.25 -7.84
C TRP A 444 7.38 8.36 -8.76
N LEU A 445 8.08 9.35 -8.20
CA LEU A 445 8.77 10.40 -8.95
C LEU A 445 9.84 9.84 -9.88
N THR A 446 10.57 8.81 -9.45
CA THR A 446 11.55 8.11 -10.30
C THR A 446 10.86 7.46 -11.50
N MET A 447 9.75 6.76 -11.28
CA MET A 447 8.99 6.14 -12.37
C MET A 447 8.42 7.19 -13.33
N LEU A 448 7.97 8.34 -12.84
CA LEU A 448 7.60 9.48 -13.68
C LEU A 448 8.77 10.05 -14.48
N ALA A 449 9.94 10.20 -13.86
CA ALA A 449 11.16 10.64 -14.54
C ALA A 449 11.53 9.70 -15.67
N LEU A 450 11.47 8.39 -15.45
CA LEU A 450 11.71 7.38 -16.48
C LEU A 450 10.68 7.45 -17.62
N VAL A 451 9.42 7.79 -17.35
CA VAL A 451 8.41 8.05 -18.38
C VAL A 451 8.77 9.30 -19.19
N GLY A 452 9.23 10.36 -18.53
CA GLY A 452 9.75 11.57 -19.19
C GLY A 452 10.93 11.25 -20.12
N VAL A 453 11.89 10.46 -19.64
CA VAL A 453 13.02 9.96 -20.44
C VAL A 453 12.54 9.08 -21.60
N GLN A 454 11.55 8.20 -21.38
CA GLN A 454 10.97 7.38 -22.45
C GLN A 454 10.36 8.25 -23.55
N TRP A 455 9.62 9.30 -23.19
CA TRP A 455 9.03 10.24 -24.16
C TRP A 455 10.07 11.05 -24.91
N LEU A 456 11.15 11.44 -24.22
CA LEU A 456 12.30 12.06 -24.84
C LEU A 456 12.85 11.13 -25.92
N VAL A 457 13.17 9.87 -25.60
CA VAL A 457 13.87 8.97 -26.53
C VAL A 457 13.01 8.33 -27.63
N ALA A 458 11.70 8.23 -27.42
CA ALA A 458 10.78 7.50 -28.30
C ALA A 458 10.90 7.83 -29.81
N PRO A 459 11.10 9.10 -30.25
CA PRO A 459 11.22 9.44 -31.67
C PRO A 459 12.37 8.74 -32.38
N TRP A 460 13.50 8.56 -31.69
CA TRP A 460 14.69 7.94 -32.29
C TRP A 460 14.57 6.41 -32.33
N LEU A 461 13.85 5.81 -31.39
CA LEU A 461 13.74 4.35 -31.25
C LEU A 461 12.57 3.75 -32.04
N THR A 462 11.74 4.56 -32.72
CA THR A 462 10.59 4.06 -33.49
C THR A 462 11.04 3.61 -34.90
N PRO A 463 10.89 2.31 -35.26
CA PRO A 463 11.25 1.83 -36.60
C PRO A 463 10.37 2.49 -37.66
N GLY A 464 10.96 3.28 -38.56
CA GLY A 464 10.24 3.96 -39.65
C GLY A 464 10.68 5.40 -39.91
N ALA A 465 11.18 6.11 -38.89
CA ALA A 465 11.63 7.49 -39.03
C ALA A 465 12.85 7.63 -39.98
N THR A 466 13.66 6.58 -40.14
CA THR A 466 14.86 6.58 -40.98
C THR A 466 14.60 6.29 -42.47
N ARG A 467 13.50 5.62 -42.84
CA ARG A 467 13.19 5.38 -44.27
C ARG A 467 12.69 6.63 -44.98
N ALA A 468 12.06 7.57 -44.26
CA ALA A 468 11.56 8.82 -44.84
C ALA A 468 12.67 9.87 -45.06
N ALA A 469 13.82 9.74 -44.39
CA ALA A 469 14.93 10.71 -44.48
C ALA A 469 15.96 10.40 -45.58
N GLY A 470 15.86 9.24 -46.23
CA GLY A 470 16.76 8.83 -47.33
C GLY A 470 16.14 8.90 -48.72
N GLY A 471 14.93 9.46 -48.86
CA GLY A 471 14.34 9.74 -50.18
C GLY A 471 15.08 10.89 -50.87
N PRO A 472 15.21 10.86 -52.20
CA PRO A 472 15.97 11.85 -52.97
C PRO A 472 15.49 13.28 -52.65
N LEU A 473 16.47 14.15 -52.38
CA LEU A 473 16.41 15.60 -52.16
C LEU A 473 15.04 16.22 -52.49
N VAL A 474 14.18 16.32 -51.47
CA VAL A 474 12.92 17.06 -51.60
C VAL A 474 13.28 18.53 -51.83
N ALA A 475 12.75 19.10 -52.92
CA ALA A 475 13.05 20.45 -53.38
C ALA A 475 12.89 21.52 -52.26
N PRO A 476 13.78 22.53 -52.22
CA PRO A 476 13.68 23.66 -51.30
C PRO A 476 12.35 24.39 -51.55
N GLY A 477 11.42 24.34 -50.60
CA GLY A 477 10.10 24.99 -50.71
C GLY A 477 8.90 24.08 -50.41
N SER A 478 9.10 22.76 -50.27
CA SER A 478 7.99 21.88 -49.90
C SER A 478 7.52 22.07 -48.43
N PRO A 479 6.25 21.76 -48.10
CA PRO A 479 5.70 21.80 -46.74
C PRO A 479 6.46 20.94 -45.71
N ALA A 480 7.46 20.15 -46.12
CA ALA A 480 8.36 19.41 -45.24
C ALA A 480 9.25 20.33 -44.36
N THR A 481 9.61 21.54 -44.82
CA THR A 481 10.40 22.49 -44.03
C THR A 481 9.61 23.09 -42.85
N GLN A 482 8.28 23.23 -42.97
CA GLN A 482 7.41 23.57 -41.84
C GLN A 482 7.32 22.42 -40.81
N GLY A 483 7.41 21.16 -41.27
CA GLY A 483 7.53 20.00 -40.39
C GLY A 483 8.79 20.06 -39.52
N GLN A 484 9.92 20.51 -40.08
CA GLN A 484 11.20 20.55 -39.39
C GLN A 484 11.24 21.58 -38.24
N ARG A 485 10.65 22.78 -38.39
CA ARG A 485 10.54 23.75 -37.28
C ARG A 485 9.66 23.26 -36.12
N ARG A 486 8.60 22.49 -36.40
CA ARG A 486 7.76 21.88 -35.35
C ARG A 486 8.52 20.84 -34.51
N THR A 487 9.52 20.17 -35.08
CA THR A 487 10.32 19.16 -34.35
C THR A 487 11.23 19.78 -33.27
N GLY A 488 11.81 20.96 -33.53
CA GLY A 488 12.70 21.64 -32.57
C GLY A 488 11.99 22.04 -31.27
N ARG A 489 10.81 22.68 -31.38
CA ARG A 489 10.01 23.09 -30.20
C ARG A 489 9.55 21.88 -29.38
N GLN A 490 9.10 20.80 -30.03
CA GLN A 490 8.67 19.59 -29.33
C GLN A 490 9.84 18.90 -28.61
N TRP A 491 11.03 18.93 -29.20
CA TRP A 491 12.24 18.40 -28.56
C TRP A 491 12.59 19.18 -27.29
N LEU A 492 12.62 20.52 -27.35
CA LEU A 492 12.90 21.37 -26.19
C LEU A 492 11.92 21.11 -25.04
N VAL A 493 10.61 21.00 -25.33
CA VAL A 493 9.60 20.70 -24.32
C VAL A 493 9.82 19.32 -23.68
N ARG A 494 10.12 18.29 -24.48
CA ARG A 494 10.38 16.94 -23.95
C ARG A 494 11.65 16.87 -23.11
N SER A 495 12.71 17.50 -23.56
CA SER A 495 13.97 17.59 -22.81
C SER A 495 13.75 18.34 -21.50
N GLY A 496 13.05 19.48 -21.52
CA GLY A 496 12.73 20.23 -20.32
C GLY A 496 11.90 19.44 -19.31
N LEU A 497 10.85 18.73 -19.77
CA LEU A 497 10.03 17.86 -18.93
C LEU A 497 10.84 16.70 -18.33
N ALA A 498 11.69 16.04 -19.13
CA ALA A 498 12.55 14.95 -18.65
C ALA A 498 13.56 15.45 -17.61
N THR A 499 14.20 16.59 -17.87
CA THR A 499 15.14 17.25 -16.96
C THR A 499 14.46 17.62 -15.64
N LEU A 500 13.28 18.24 -15.68
CA LEU A 500 12.53 18.60 -14.47
C LEU A 500 12.12 17.35 -13.68
N ALA A 501 11.60 16.32 -14.34
CA ALA A 501 11.20 15.09 -13.68
C ALA A 501 12.40 14.37 -13.03
N LEU A 502 13.56 14.34 -13.70
CA LEU A 502 14.81 13.81 -13.14
C LEU A 502 15.29 14.65 -11.95
N ALA A 503 15.18 15.98 -12.00
CA ALA A 503 15.52 16.85 -10.89
C ALA A 503 14.64 16.57 -9.66
N LEU A 504 13.31 16.46 -9.86
CA LEU A 504 12.38 16.12 -8.78
C LEU A 504 12.65 14.73 -8.21
N ALA A 505 12.91 13.73 -9.04
CA ALA A 505 13.22 12.38 -8.59
C ALA A 505 14.54 12.31 -7.80
N THR A 506 15.60 12.98 -8.28
CA THR A 506 16.90 13.09 -7.60
C THR A 506 16.77 13.85 -6.27
N GLY A 507 15.97 14.92 -6.28
CA GLY A 507 15.67 15.74 -5.11
C GLY A 507 14.69 15.13 -4.13
N ALA A 508 14.07 13.98 -4.41
CA ALA A 508 13.01 13.45 -3.55
C ALA A 508 13.52 12.86 -2.23
N TYR A 509 14.70 12.24 -2.26
CA TYR A 509 15.24 11.48 -1.14
C TYR A 509 16.76 11.34 -1.26
N VAL A 510 17.48 11.23 -0.13
CA VAL A 510 18.95 11.28 -0.11
C VAL A 510 19.60 10.18 -0.95
N THR A 511 19.11 8.94 -0.89
CA THR A 511 19.69 7.85 -1.71
C THR A 511 19.41 8.05 -3.20
N HIS A 512 18.39 8.83 -3.56
CA HIS A 512 18.06 9.11 -4.96
C HIS A 512 19.08 10.01 -5.63
N VAL A 513 19.88 10.78 -4.86
CA VAL A 513 21.04 11.52 -5.37
C VAL A 513 22.04 10.58 -6.04
N ALA A 514 22.18 9.36 -5.55
CA ALA A 514 23.01 8.34 -6.17
C ALA A 514 22.22 7.50 -7.19
N PHE A 515 21.06 6.99 -6.81
CA PHE A 515 20.36 5.97 -7.61
C PHE A 515 19.80 6.52 -8.92
N VAL A 516 19.19 7.70 -8.92
CA VAL A 516 18.54 8.26 -10.13
C VAL A 516 19.58 8.63 -11.19
N PRO A 517 20.65 9.37 -10.88
CA PRO A 517 21.71 9.64 -11.86
C PRO A 517 22.41 8.37 -12.33
N PHE A 518 22.66 7.39 -11.44
CA PHE A 518 23.26 6.11 -11.82
C PHE A 518 22.41 5.38 -12.88
N VAL A 519 21.11 5.25 -12.64
CA VAL A 519 20.19 4.62 -13.61
C VAL A 519 20.14 5.41 -14.91
N GLY A 520 20.02 6.73 -14.84
CA GLY A 520 19.97 7.59 -16.02
C GLY A 520 21.23 7.52 -16.88
N ALA A 521 22.41 7.59 -16.26
CA ALA A 521 23.70 7.49 -16.92
C ALA A 521 23.91 6.09 -17.52
N THR A 522 23.61 5.03 -16.76
CA THR A 522 23.75 3.65 -17.27
C THR A 522 22.79 3.37 -18.43
N LEU A 523 21.58 3.93 -18.37
CA LEU A 523 20.61 3.86 -19.47
C LEU A 523 21.14 4.58 -20.72
N ALA A 524 21.70 5.78 -20.56
CA ALA A 524 22.32 6.53 -21.66
C ALA A 524 23.52 5.77 -22.26
N SER A 525 24.40 5.21 -21.43
CA SER A 525 25.54 4.39 -21.84
C SER A 525 25.09 3.14 -22.59
N SER A 526 24.07 2.44 -22.08
CA SER A 526 23.49 1.26 -22.74
C SER A 526 22.90 1.62 -24.12
N LEU A 527 22.20 2.75 -24.24
CA LEU A 527 21.70 3.27 -25.53
C LEU A 527 22.86 3.57 -26.49
N ALA A 528 23.95 4.18 -26.01
CA ALA A 528 25.10 4.54 -26.82
C ALA A 528 25.86 3.31 -27.35
N LEU A 529 26.06 2.31 -26.49
CA LEU A 529 26.86 1.13 -26.82
C LEU A 529 26.06 0.08 -27.60
N LEU A 530 24.81 -0.18 -27.21
CA LEU A 530 24.03 -1.31 -27.70
C LEU A 530 22.87 -0.92 -28.61
N GLY A 531 22.41 0.34 -28.57
CA GLY A 531 21.22 0.80 -29.30
C GLY A 531 21.45 1.18 -30.77
N GLY A 532 22.65 0.93 -31.32
CA GLY A 532 23.03 1.27 -32.68
C GLY A 532 23.08 2.78 -32.95
N ALA A 533 22.96 3.19 -34.21
CA ALA A 533 23.03 4.61 -34.58
C ALA A 533 21.88 5.44 -33.97
N ALA A 534 20.67 4.87 -33.89
CA ALA A 534 19.52 5.51 -33.26
C ALA A 534 19.72 5.68 -31.74
N GLY A 535 20.19 4.64 -31.05
CA GLY A 535 20.50 4.68 -29.63
C GLY A 535 21.59 5.70 -29.29
N ARG A 536 22.67 5.78 -30.09
CA ARG A 536 23.73 6.80 -29.93
C ARG A 536 23.22 8.23 -30.06
N ARG A 537 22.23 8.48 -30.93
CA ARG A 537 21.60 9.81 -31.04
C ARG A 537 20.69 10.09 -29.85
N ALA A 538 19.98 9.07 -29.35
CA ALA A 538 19.11 9.17 -28.20
C ALA A 538 19.87 9.29 -26.86
N SER A 539 21.09 8.75 -26.74
CA SER A 539 21.85 8.77 -25.48
C SER A 539 22.28 10.18 -25.07
N ARG A 540 22.68 11.02 -26.03
CA ARG A 540 23.13 12.41 -25.79
C ARG A 540 22.09 13.26 -25.05
N PRO A 541 20.83 13.37 -25.52
CA PRO A 541 19.82 14.15 -24.81
C PRO A 541 19.46 13.54 -23.46
N VAL A 542 19.50 12.21 -23.30
CA VAL A 542 19.30 11.58 -21.98
C VAL A 542 20.40 11.98 -21.01
N LEU A 543 21.67 11.85 -21.40
CA LEU A 543 22.79 12.23 -20.56
C LEU A 543 22.75 13.71 -20.19
N LEU A 544 22.44 14.58 -21.16
CA LEU A 544 22.26 16.00 -20.91
C LEU A 544 21.12 16.26 -19.90
N SER A 545 19.97 15.62 -20.05
CA SER A 545 18.86 15.75 -19.10
C SER A 545 19.19 15.20 -17.71
N VAL A 546 19.99 14.14 -17.61
CA VAL A 546 20.49 13.62 -16.32
C VAL A 546 21.44 14.62 -15.66
N LEU A 547 22.41 15.15 -16.40
CA LEU A 547 23.36 16.15 -15.88
C LEU A 547 22.65 17.43 -15.43
N LEU A 548 21.77 17.97 -16.27
CA LEU A 548 20.99 19.17 -15.93
C LEU A 548 20.01 18.89 -14.79
N GLY A 549 19.38 17.71 -14.76
CA GLY A 549 18.46 17.33 -13.69
C GLY A 549 19.18 17.21 -12.34
N LEU A 550 20.35 16.57 -12.33
CA LEU A 550 21.22 16.49 -11.16
C LEU A 550 21.69 17.87 -10.72
N LEU A 551 22.13 18.72 -11.65
CA LEU A 551 22.55 20.09 -11.33
C LEU A 551 21.40 20.90 -10.71
N LEU A 552 20.19 20.82 -11.27
CA LEU A 552 19.02 21.49 -10.72
C LEU A 552 18.67 20.96 -9.32
N ALA A 553 18.62 19.63 -9.14
CA ALA A 553 18.40 19.04 -7.82
C ALA A 553 19.49 19.44 -6.83
N TRP A 554 20.73 19.51 -7.27
CA TRP A 554 21.85 19.97 -6.45
C TRP A 554 21.63 21.42 -6.04
N VAL A 555 21.48 22.36 -6.99
CA VAL A 555 21.31 23.78 -6.69
C VAL A 555 20.10 24.04 -5.78
N PHE A 556 18.96 23.41 -6.04
CA PHE A 556 17.71 23.73 -5.32
C PHE A 556 17.48 22.94 -4.04
N VAL A 557 18.04 21.73 -3.91
CA VAL A 557 17.79 20.84 -2.76
C VAL A 557 19.05 20.60 -1.95
N TYR A 558 20.15 20.23 -2.61
CA TYR A 558 21.36 19.77 -1.91
C TYR A 558 22.48 20.82 -1.80
N GLY A 559 22.30 22.01 -2.39
CA GLY A 559 23.36 23.00 -2.56
C GLY A 559 23.88 23.50 -1.22
N SER A 560 22.95 23.76 -0.29
CA SER A 560 23.25 24.12 1.10
C SER A 560 24.02 23.04 1.87
N TYR A 561 23.96 21.79 1.42
CA TYR A 561 24.62 20.65 2.06
C TYR A 561 26.00 20.34 1.48
N THR A 562 26.41 20.99 0.39
CA THR A 562 27.65 20.67 -0.33
C THR A 562 28.85 20.69 0.61
N LEU A 563 28.98 21.75 1.42
CA LEU A 563 30.10 21.91 2.33
C LEU A 563 30.09 20.83 3.43
N THR A 564 28.91 20.60 4.03
CA THR A 564 28.69 19.58 5.06
C THR A 564 29.02 18.17 4.57
N LEU A 565 28.54 17.82 3.37
CA LEU A 565 28.82 16.52 2.75
C LEU A 565 30.31 16.29 2.54
N VAL A 566 31.00 17.27 1.94
CA VAL A 566 32.42 17.15 1.57
C VAL A 566 33.33 17.17 2.80
N GLN A 567 33.05 18.05 3.76
CA GLN A 567 33.94 18.25 4.91
C GLN A 567 33.65 17.33 6.09
N ARG A 568 32.42 16.81 6.23
CA ARG A 568 32.01 16.07 7.42
C ARG A 568 31.42 14.70 7.09
N THR A 569 30.32 14.65 6.36
CA THR A 569 29.54 13.41 6.17
C THR A 569 30.34 12.34 5.43
N ILE A 570 30.95 12.68 4.27
CA ILE A 570 31.73 11.73 3.47
C ILE A 570 32.99 11.27 4.22
N PRO A 571 33.83 12.17 4.79
CA PRO A 571 34.97 11.75 5.61
C PRO A 571 34.57 10.85 6.78
N SER A 572 33.47 11.15 7.48
CA SER A 572 32.95 10.33 8.58
C SER A 572 32.58 8.91 8.09
N TYR A 573 31.87 8.80 6.97
CA TYR A 573 31.54 7.49 6.38
C TYR A 573 32.77 6.70 5.97
N LEU A 574 33.76 7.34 5.34
CA LEU A 574 35.01 6.67 4.98
C LEU A 574 35.79 6.23 6.22
N GLY A 575 35.79 7.05 7.28
CA GLY A 575 36.37 6.71 8.57
C GLY A 575 35.72 5.46 9.18
N LEU A 576 34.38 5.43 9.26
CA LEU A 576 33.62 4.28 9.76
C LEU A 576 33.84 3.02 8.93
N ILE A 577 33.88 3.12 7.59
CA ILE A 577 34.21 1.96 6.74
C ILE A 577 35.62 1.45 7.02
N ALA A 578 36.58 2.36 7.24
CA ALA A 578 37.95 1.97 7.53
C ALA A 578 38.12 1.35 8.93
N SER A 579 37.39 1.84 9.94
CA SER A 579 37.50 1.38 11.33
C SER A 579 36.59 0.19 11.68
N GLU A 580 35.35 0.21 11.21
CA GLU A 580 34.28 -0.75 11.56
C GLU A 580 33.92 -1.68 10.37
N GLY A 581 34.51 -1.45 9.20
CA GLY A 581 34.23 -2.21 7.98
C GLY A 581 32.95 -1.79 7.25
N SER A 582 32.06 -1.04 7.90
CA SER A 582 30.80 -0.58 7.31
C SER A 582 30.19 0.63 8.02
N VAL A 583 29.25 1.32 7.37
CA VAL A 583 28.42 2.40 7.94
C VAL A 583 27.01 1.86 8.19
N GLY A 584 26.46 2.06 9.39
CA GLY A 584 25.05 1.73 9.68
C GLY A 584 24.70 0.23 9.66
N ARG A 585 25.67 -0.67 9.90
CA ARG A 585 25.43 -2.11 10.13
C ARG A 585 25.74 -2.54 11.57
N ASP A 586 25.63 -1.63 12.53
CA ASP A 586 25.84 -1.98 13.92
C ASP A 586 24.82 -3.04 14.36
N THR A 587 25.29 -4.28 14.50
CA THR A 587 24.49 -5.44 14.87
C THR A 587 24.04 -5.39 16.32
N GLU A 588 24.71 -4.61 17.17
CA GLU A 588 24.37 -4.46 18.59
C GLU A 588 23.31 -3.37 18.79
N ALA A 589 23.37 -2.28 18.02
CA ALA A 589 22.36 -1.21 18.08
C ALA A 589 21.03 -1.58 17.39
N PHE A 590 21.06 -2.50 16.41
CA PHE A 590 19.87 -2.91 15.67
C PHE A 590 19.32 -4.24 16.14
N PHE A 591 18.46 -4.20 17.16
CA PHE A 591 17.49 -5.26 17.42
C PHE A 591 16.71 -5.54 16.13
N GLY A 592 16.84 -6.72 15.52
CA GLY A 592 15.73 -7.22 14.72
C GLY A 592 15.88 -7.49 13.22
N THR A 593 16.98 -7.19 12.53
CA THR A 593 17.06 -7.50 11.07
C THR A 593 18.08 -8.60 10.77
N PRO A 594 17.69 -9.88 10.83
CA PRO A 594 18.58 -11.04 10.62
C PRO A 594 18.88 -11.30 9.15
N ILE A 595 18.46 -10.36 8.30
CA ILE A 595 18.67 -10.45 6.87
C ILE A 595 20.07 -9.89 6.66
N ASN A 596 21.06 -10.75 6.88
CA ASN A 596 22.47 -10.40 6.81
C ASN A 596 23.11 -10.78 5.47
N SER A 597 22.37 -11.49 4.61
CA SER A 597 22.84 -11.89 3.29
C SER A 597 21.92 -11.44 2.16
N PHE A 598 22.51 -11.13 1.01
CA PHE A 598 21.81 -10.82 -0.22
C PHE A 598 20.71 -11.83 -0.58
N SER A 599 20.95 -13.12 -0.35
CA SER A 599 19.97 -14.18 -0.62
C SER A 599 18.73 -14.09 0.28
N GLN A 600 18.92 -13.77 1.56
CA GLN A 600 17.82 -13.54 2.50
C GLN A 600 17.08 -12.25 2.12
N HIS A 601 17.75 -11.20 1.66
CA HIS A 601 17.09 -9.99 1.15
C HIS A 601 16.23 -10.33 -0.07
N LEU A 602 16.77 -11.07 -1.03
CA LEU A 602 16.01 -11.53 -2.20
C LEU A 602 14.77 -12.35 -1.82
N ALA A 603 14.92 -13.28 -0.88
CA ALA A 603 13.81 -14.10 -0.40
C ALA A 603 12.77 -13.25 0.34
N ALA A 604 13.19 -12.38 1.25
CA ALA A 604 12.29 -11.56 2.05
C ALA A 604 11.54 -10.50 1.23
N HIS A 605 12.21 -9.86 0.26
CA HIS A 605 11.65 -8.74 -0.49
C HIS A 605 10.93 -9.17 -1.78
N PHE A 606 11.37 -10.26 -2.41
CA PHE A 606 10.88 -10.69 -3.73
C PHE A 606 10.43 -12.15 -3.81
N ARG A 607 10.69 -13.01 -2.82
CA ARG A 607 10.47 -14.48 -2.93
C ARG A 607 11.23 -15.14 -4.08
N VAL A 608 12.38 -14.54 -4.46
CA VAL A 608 13.36 -15.02 -5.45
C VAL A 608 12.86 -15.13 -6.90
N TRP A 609 11.76 -15.84 -7.18
CA TRP A 609 11.31 -16.14 -8.54
C TRP A 609 11.02 -14.90 -9.41
N PRO A 610 10.49 -13.76 -8.91
CA PRO A 610 10.29 -12.58 -9.74
C PRO A 610 11.61 -12.03 -10.26
N VAL A 611 12.67 -12.10 -9.46
CA VAL A 611 14.02 -11.66 -9.86
C VAL A 611 14.61 -12.61 -10.89
N LEU A 612 14.47 -13.93 -10.71
CA LEU A 612 14.91 -14.92 -11.69
C LEU A 612 14.19 -14.74 -13.04
N LEU A 613 12.87 -14.59 -13.01
CA LEU A 613 12.06 -14.38 -14.21
C LEU A 613 12.36 -13.03 -14.87
N ALA A 614 12.60 -11.98 -14.09
CA ALA A 614 13.06 -10.68 -14.59
C ALA A 614 14.42 -10.79 -15.29
N GLY A 615 15.36 -11.54 -14.73
CA GLY A 615 16.66 -11.83 -15.35
C GLY A 615 16.53 -12.59 -16.67
N ALA A 616 15.74 -13.67 -16.69
CA ALA A 616 15.46 -14.41 -17.92
C ALA A 616 14.77 -13.55 -18.99
N ALA A 617 13.81 -12.71 -18.60
CA ALA A 617 13.16 -11.77 -19.49
C ALA A 617 14.17 -10.75 -20.06
N LEU A 618 15.07 -10.22 -19.24
CA LEU A 618 16.10 -9.30 -19.66
C LEU A 618 17.07 -9.92 -20.67
N VAL A 619 17.51 -11.17 -20.45
CA VAL A 619 18.37 -11.90 -21.42
C VAL A 619 17.68 -12.03 -22.78
N ALA A 620 16.39 -12.36 -22.80
CA ALA A 620 15.61 -12.44 -24.03
C ALA A 620 15.40 -11.07 -24.69
N LEU A 621 15.18 -10.00 -23.90
CA LEU A 621 15.10 -8.62 -24.40
C LEU A 621 16.41 -8.18 -25.06
N VAL A 622 17.56 -8.47 -24.43
CA VAL A 622 18.90 -8.16 -24.94
C VAL A 622 19.22 -8.98 -26.19
N SER A 623 18.71 -10.21 -26.30
CA SER A 623 18.96 -11.05 -27.47
C SER A 623 18.15 -10.60 -28.69
N ASN A 624 16.87 -10.24 -28.49
CA ASN A 624 15.93 -10.04 -29.60
C ASN A 624 15.59 -8.57 -29.89
N TRP A 625 15.76 -7.68 -28.91
CA TRP A 625 15.19 -6.33 -28.94
C TRP A 625 16.13 -5.27 -28.37
N ARG A 626 17.40 -5.30 -28.80
CA ARG A 626 18.46 -4.36 -28.39
C ARG A 626 18.15 -2.89 -28.65
N THR A 627 17.21 -2.57 -29.54
CA THR A 627 16.84 -1.19 -29.90
C THR A 627 15.65 -0.65 -29.10
N ARG A 628 15.07 -1.44 -28.19
CA ARG A 628 13.91 -1.03 -27.40
C ARG A 628 14.33 -0.38 -26.09
N PHE A 629 13.63 0.68 -25.71
CA PHE A 629 13.88 1.41 -24.46
C PHE A 629 13.86 0.50 -23.22
N VAL A 630 12.87 -0.41 -23.12
CA VAL A 630 12.73 -1.32 -21.98
C VAL A 630 13.96 -2.22 -21.78
N THR A 631 14.68 -2.58 -22.85
CA THR A 631 15.91 -3.37 -22.76
C THR A 631 17.01 -2.59 -22.04
N HIS A 632 17.22 -1.33 -22.44
CA HIS A 632 18.21 -0.46 -21.80
C HIS A 632 17.83 -0.08 -20.38
N LEU A 633 16.52 0.10 -20.10
CA LEU A 633 16.02 0.30 -18.75
C LEU A 633 16.30 -0.91 -17.85
N GLY A 634 16.02 -2.12 -18.35
CA GLY A 634 16.30 -3.34 -17.61
C GLY A 634 17.80 -3.54 -17.33
N LEU A 635 18.66 -3.22 -18.31
CA LEU A 635 20.12 -3.25 -18.12
C LEU A 635 20.59 -2.23 -17.07
N ALA A 636 20.04 -1.00 -17.09
CA ALA A 636 20.39 0.03 -16.11
C ALA A 636 19.99 -0.37 -14.68
N TYR A 637 18.80 -0.95 -14.51
CA TYR A 637 18.35 -1.44 -13.21
C TYR A 637 19.09 -2.72 -12.76
N ALA A 638 19.45 -3.61 -13.68
CA ALA A 638 20.30 -4.76 -13.34
C ALA A 638 21.68 -4.30 -12.85
N ALA A 639 22.29 -3.32 -13.52
CA ALA A 639 23.54 -2.72 -13.08
C ALA A 639 23.41 -2.03 -11.72
N LEU A 640 22.32 -1.26 -11.50
CA LEU A 640 22.06 -0.63 -10.19
C LEU A 640 21.91 -1.70 -9.11
N PHE A 641 21.14 -2.76 -9.41
CA PHE A 641 20.87 -3.83 -8.47
C PHE A 641 22.17 -4.53 -8.03
N VAL A 642 23.03 -4.88 -8.99
CA VAL A 642 24.36 -5.46 -8.69
C VAL A 642 25.23 -4.47 -7.91
N ALA A 643 25.35 -3.22 -8.37
CA ALA A 643 26.20 -2.23 -7.73
C ALA A 643 25.76 -1.93 -6.29
N THR A 644 24.46 -1.79 -6.05
CA THR A 644 23.92 -1.54 -4.70
C THR A 644 24.00 -2.75 -3.78
N SER A 645 23.85 -3.97 -4.32
CA SER A 645 24.05 -5.20 -3.55
C SER A 645 25.52 -5.41 -3.13
N LEU A 646 26.46 -4.97 -3.97
CA LEU A 646 27.88 -4.93 -3.60
C LEU A 646 28.13 -3.81 -2.58
N ALA A 647 27.58 -2.62 -2.84
CA ALA A 647 27.71 -1.45 -1.97
C ALA A 647 27.17 -1.70 -0.56
N GLU A 648 26.13 -2.54 -0.45
CA GLU A 648 25.52 -2.94 0.82
C GLU A 648 26.54 -3.52 1.80
N ARG A 649 27.62 -4.15 1.32
CA ARG A 649 28.70 -4.67 2.18
C ARG A 649 29.37 -3.57 3.01
N TRP A 650 29.41 -2.34 2.51
CA TRP A 650 30.02 -1.20 3.19
C TRP A 650 29.00 -0.21 3.74
N PHE A 651 27.80 -0.16 3.17
CA PHE A 651 26.73 0.73 3.62
C PHE A 651 25.51 -0.10 3.98
N GLY A 652 25.08 -0.05 5.23
CA GLY A 652 23.75 -0.49 5.64
C GLY A 652 22.71 0.37 4.93
N LEU A 653 22.33 0.02 3.71
CA LEU A 653 21.35 0.77 2.91
C LEU A 653 19.91 0.47 3.35
N TRP A 654 19.71 -0.23 4.46
CA TRP A 654 18.40 -0.58 5.03
C TRP A 654 17.44 -1.18 3.99
N ASN A 655 17.98 -1.92 3.02
CA ASN A 655 17.21 -2.52 1.93
C ASN A 655 16.48 -1.50 1.03
N LYS A 656 16.76 -0.20 1.16
CA LYS A 656 16.08 0.87 0.38
C LYS A 656 16.29 0.68 -1.12
N HIS A 657 17.44 0.14 -1.52
CA HIS A 657 17.73 -0.20 -2.91
C HIS A 657 16.83 -1.33 -3.45
N MET A 658 16.43 -2.31 -2.62
CA MET A 658 15.48 -3.37 -3.00
C MET A 658 14.11 -2.77 -3.38
N VAL A 659 13.63 -1.81 -2.59
CA VAL A 659 12.38 -1.09 -2.89
C VAL A 659 12.49 -0.30 -4.18
N PHE A 660 13.63 0.38 -4.37
CA PHE A 660 13.88 1.21 -5.53
C PHE A 660 13.86 0.40 -6.83
N VAL A 661 14.40 -0.83 -6.83
CA VAL A 661 14.38 -1.71 -8.02
C VAL A 661 13.07 -2.47 -8.21
N ALA A 662 12.21 -2.57 -7.18
CA ALA A 662 11.01 -3.39 -7.20
C ALA A 662 10.06 -3.11 -8.38
N PRO A 663 9.77 -1.86 -8.79
CA PRO A 663 8.91 -1.61 -9.95
C PRO A 663 9.47 -2.20 -11.25
N VAL A 664 10.79 -2.15 -11.47
CA VAL A 664 11.40 -2.64 -12.71
C VAL A 664 11.59 -4.15 -12.67
N VAL A 665 11.88 -4.75 -11.51
CA VAL A 665 11.83 -6.21 -11.32
C VAL A 665 10.42 -6.72 -11.67
N ALA A 666 9.38 -6.10 -11.11
CA ALA A 666 8.00 -6.47 -11.38
C ALA A 666 7.65 -6.29 -12.86
N LEU A 667 8.06 -5.19 -13.49
CA LEU A 667 7.87 -4.95 -14.91
C LEU A 667 8.49 -6.06 -15.79
N LEU A 668 9.77 -6.40 -15.56
CA LEU A 668 10.47 -7.42 -16.33
C LEU A 668 9.91 -8.83 -16.08
N ALA A 669 9.60 -9.17 -14.83
CA ALA A 669 8.91 -10.41 -14.49
C ALA A 669 7.54 -10.49 -15.19
N GLY A 670 6.81 -9.37 -15.24
CA GLY A 670 5.54 -9.24 -15.93
C GLY A 670 5.63 -9.50 -17.43
N ILE A 671 6.69 -9.02 -18.08
CA ILE A 671 6.98 -9.36 -19.49
C ILE A 671 7.20 -10.87 -19.64
N GLY A 672 7.98 -11.49 -18.75
CA GLY A 672 8.21 -12.94 -18.73
C GLY A 672 6.92 -13.74 -18.57
N LEU A 673 6.06 -13.36 -17.62
CA LEU A 673 4.74 -13.98 -17.41
C LEU A 673 3.83 -13.82 -18.63
N ALA A 674 3.87 -12.66 -19.30
CA ALA A 674 3.10 -12.43 -20.52
C ALA A 674 3.55 -13.38 -21.66
N TRP A 675 4.85 -13.71 -21.74
CA TRP A 675 5.35 -14.70 -22.69
C TRP A 675 4.93 -16.12 -22.32
N LEU A 676 5.07 -16.51 -21.05
CA LEU A 676 4.62 -17.81 -20.55
C LEU A 676 3.12 -18.01 -20.78
N TRP A 677 2.31 -16.99 -20.51
CA TRP A 677 0.85 -17.01 -20.70
C TRP A 677 0.44 -17.37 -22.15
N ARG A 678 1.26 -17.03 -23.13
CA ARG A 678 1.02 -17.32 -24.56
C ARG A 678 1.46 -18.73 -24.98
N ARG A 679 2.15 -19.49 -24.13
CA ARG A 679 2.61 -20.86 -24.41
C ARG A 679 1.53 -21.94 -24.21
N GLY A 680 0.24 -21.56 -24.22
CA GLY A 680 -0.88 -22.47 -24.04
C GLY A 680 -1.29 -22.67 -22.59
N TRP A 681 -2.08 -23.71 -22.31
CA TRP A 681 -2.68 -23.94 -20.99
C TRP A 681 -1.64 -24.14 -19.87
N GLY A 682 -0.57 -24.91 -20.11
CA GLY A 682 0.48 -25.13 -19.12
C GLY A 682 1.15 -23.83 -18.67
N GLY A 683 1.47 -22.94 -19.62
CA GLY A 683 2.03 -21.62 -19.31
C GLY A 683 1.06 -20.72 -18.52
N ARG A 684 -0.25 -20.83 -18.78
CA ARG A 684 -1.28 -20.11 -18.01
C ARG A 684 -1.37 -20.61 -16.57
N LEU A 685 -1.38 -21.93 -16.39
CA LEU A 685 -1.41 -22.56 -15.07
C LEU A 685 -0.18 -22.16 -14.25
N VAL A 686 1.01 -22.20 -14.84
CA VAL A 686 2.26 -21.76 -14.19
C VAL A 686 2.18 -20.29 -13.78
N SER A 687 1.77 -19.38 -14.68
CA SER A 687 1.66 -17.95 -14.35
C SER A 687 0.67 -17.67 -13.20
N VAL A 688 -0.49 -18.34 -13.19
CA VAL A 688 -1.49 -18.19 -12.12
C VAL A 688 -0.97 -18.76 -10.81
N THR A 689 -0.32 -19.92 -10.85
CA THR A 689 0.23 -20.58 -9.65
C THR A 689 1.33 -19.75 -9.02
N LEU A 690 2.28 -19.24 -9.81
CA LEU A 690 3.35 -18.36 -9.32
C LEU A 690 2.80 -17.06 -8.71
N LEU A 691 1.80 -16.45 -9.36
CA LEU A 691 1.19 -15.25 -8.83
C LEU A 691 0.39 -15.53 -7.55
N ALA A 692 -0.36 -16.62 -7.48
CA ALA A 692 -1.12 -17.02 -6.30
C ALA A 692 -0.19 -17.33 -5.12
N LEU A 693 0.92 -18.05 -5.36
CA LEU A 693 1.94 -18.32 -4.35
C LEU A 693 2.56 -17.01 -3.85
N LEU A 694 2.91 -16.08 -4.75
CA LEU A 694 3.48 -14.80 -4.36
C LEU A 694 2.49 -13.96 -3.52
N PHE A 695 1.20 -13.93 -3.88
CA PHE A 695 0.17 -13.28 -3.06
C PHE A 695 0.06 -13.92 -1.67
N TRP A 696 0.01 -15.25 -1.62
CA TRP A 696 -0.07 -15.99 -0.37
C TRP A 696 1.10 -15.67 0.57
N GLU A 697 2.33 -15.76 0.07
CA GLU A 697 3.54 -15.49 0.86
C GLU A 697 3.67 -14.03 1.29
N SER A 698 3.17 -13.10 0.48
CA SER A 698 3.17 -11.67 0.81
C SER A 698 2.09 -11.30 1.81
N LEU A 699 0.90 -11.91 1.72
CA LEU A 699 -0.16 -11.72 2.69
C LEU A 699 0.22 -12.32 4.05
N ILE A 700 0.94 -13.45 4.08
CA ILE A 700 1.53 -13.97 5.32
C ILE A 700 2.55 -12.99 5.89
N ALA A 701 3.49 -12.51 5.08
CA ALA A 701 4.50 -11.55 5.54
C ALA A 701 3.85 -10.26 6.09
N TRP A 702 2.85 -9.75 5.39
CA TRP A 702 2.05 -8.60 5.82
C TRP A 702 1.28 -8.90 7.11
N GLY A 703 0.60 -10.05 7.20
CA GLY A 703 -0.16 -10.48 8.37
C GLY A 703 0.72 -10.63 9.61
N ASN A 704 1.89 -11.26 9.47
CA ASN A 704 2.89 -11.37 10.54
C ASN A 704 3.31 -9.99 11.07
N ARG A 705 3.50 -9.02 10.17
CA ARG A 705 3.93 -7.67 10.52
C ARG A 705 2.80 -6.83 11.13
N VAL A 706 1.60 -6.86 10.55
CA VAL A 706 0.47 -5.99 10.95
C VAL A 706 -0.39 -6.58 12.06
N LEU A 707 -0.70 -7.88 12.00
CA LEU A 707 -1.64 -8.49 12.96
C LEU A 707 -0.95 -8.95 14.23
N TRP A 708 0.29 -9.44 14.09
CA TRP A 708 0.98 -10.10 15.19
C TRP A 708 2.22 -9.35 15.67
N TYR A 709 2.75 -8.43 14.85
CA TYR A 709 4.05 -7.79 15.05
C TYR A 709 5.10 -8.78 15.58
N ILE A 710 5.06 -10.02 15.08
CA ILE A 710 6.04 -11.03 15.43
C ILE A 710 7.29 -10.65 14.66
N ILE A 711 8.27 -10.11 15.37
CA ILE A 711 9.66 -10.17 14.94
C ILE A 711 9.99 -11.67 15.03
N PRO A 712 10.26 -12.37 13.92
CA PRO A 712 10.60 -13.80 13.97
C PRO A 712 11.68 -14.04 15.03
N PRO A 713 11.70 -15.18 15.74
CA PRO A 713 12.81 -15.48 16.65
C PRO A 713 14.16 -15.50 15.95
N SER A 714 14.18 -15.82 14.65
CA SER A 714 15.37 -15.73 13.82
C SER A 714 15.77 -14.29 13.51
N ALA A 715 14.96 -13.30 13.90
CA ALA A 715 15.14 -11.88 13.73
C ALA A 715 15.55 -11.13 14.99
N LEU A 716 15.26 -11.71 16.16
CA LEU A 716 15.96 -11.43 17.40
C LEU A 716 17.30 -12.19 17.41
#